data_AF-R7P775-F1
#
_entry.id   AF-R7P775-F1
#
_cell.length_a   1.000
_cell.length_b   1.000
_cell.length_c   1.000
_cell.angle_alpha   90.00
_cell.angle_beta   90.00
_cell.angle_gamma   90.00
#
_symmetry.space_group_name_H-M   'P 1'
#
loop_
_entity.id
_entity.type
_entity.pdbx_description
1 polymer ?
#
loop_
_entity_poly.entity_id
_entity_poly.type
_entity_poly.pdbx_seq_one_letter_code
_entity_poly.pdbx_strand_id
1 'polypeptide(L)'
;MNKMLRKLKKLKKSKKAYRVIYYIINIFYLVTLVLFIKNILSLKGIETFIRVIVIIFFILYFFIYSFWNLLNLLRRKYKGLIITSIITLLFIIVFSVSSYYINFVYSNINGMKEKNEVIYNSYLIVLSDKTFNKDSVIGIIDKDIDKDNYDLAQKLIKEKKLYNKVEYYNDYIKLIDDLYKGVIDAAIVPGNYENLVKNEVGFENIDSDVKKVFEYSEKKKNEDLDLVSNKDFNEPLTFLFLGVDSEGDGLNASSSFNGDTLMLMSINPKTLNAILLSIPRDTYVPIACNKNNYAKINSSAGFGTSCVISTINNLMGINIDYYVKINFKGVVDLVEAVEGIDVFVEAPTYTPNKYKGKVCEQNSDRQFGNKLVCMEPGLQTLNGEQALAYARCRHMYIGSDLDRVRHQQQVVEALANKALHFSSIKDLQNILTAVSKNISTNMDTDTMLSGYNVLKNVVGSKLSGTDGLNISKATLETYSLNVYVPQSGRNTSAQGYYLSSLNDIKHAFNVVLEKEKDEMVKTFSFSVNETYELYSPGKGKRTEKSGELLPSFVGKTVDEAKEFCNQYNISLNVKYVDPESEFYNKSVNVGLIGNQSVHKDVLVNSISELTVYIVNSKVEEKSNNSTDDNKDNDLKSDEDIIKDMLN
;
A
#
# COMPACT_ATOMS: atom_id res chain seq x y z
N MET A 1 -17.23 -3.73 -71.81
CA MET A 1 -18.22 -4.79 -71.43
C MET A 1 -17.85 -6.21 -71.91
N ASN A 2 -17.44 -6.42 -73.16
CA ASN A 2 -17.25 -7.76 -73.76
C ASN A 2 -16.16 -8.67 -73.14
N LYS A 3 -15.02 -8.11 -72.66
CA LYS A 3 -13.93 -8.90 -72.02
C LYS A 3 -14.32 -9.47 -70.65
N MET A 4 -15.10 -8.73 -69.87
CA MET A 4 -15.52 -9.11 -68.51
C MET A 4 -16.59 -10.21 -68.56
N LEU A 5 -17.59 -10.06 -69.43
CA LEU A 5 -18.60 -11.09 -69.75
C LEU A 5 -17.96 -12.40 -70.23
N ARG A 6 -16.90 -12.33 -71.03
CA ARG A 6 -16.16 -13.51 -71.51
C ARG A 6 -15.38 -14.22 -70.40
N LYS A 7 -14.80 -13.47 -69.43
CA LYS A 7 -14.17 -14.04 -68.22
C LYS A 7 -15.22 -14.70 -67.30
N LEU A 8 -16.38 -14.07 -67.10
CA LEU A 8 -17.50 -14.63 -66.33
C LEU A 8 -18.04 -15.92 -66.95
N LYS A 9 -18.17 -15.99 -68.29
CA LYS A 9 -18.51 -17.24 -69.00
C LYS A 9 -17.46 -18.34 -68.81
N LYS A 10 -16.16 -18.02 -68.81
CA LYS A 10 -15.08 -19.00 -68.53
C LYS A 10 -15.13 -19.51 -67.09
N LEU A 11 -15.44 -18.65 -66.13
CA LEU A 11 -15.59 -19.02 -64.72
C LEU A 11 -16.78 -19.96 -64.51
N LYS A 12 -17.93 -19.71 -65.14
CA LYS A 12 -19.11 -20.61 -65.07
C LYS A 12 -18.80 -22.02 -65.62
N LYS A 13 -17.84 -22.14 -66.54
CA LYS A 13 -17.38 -23.41 -67.12
C LYS A 13 -16.31 -24.15 -66.29
N SER A 14 -15.91 -23.66 -65.12
CA SER A 14 -15.03 -24.41 -64.22
C SER A 14 -15.85 -25.30 -63.27
N LYS A 15 -15.26 -26.42 -62.84
CA LYS A 15 -15.88 -27.37 -61.91
C LYS A 15 -16.40 -26.64 -60.65
N LYS A 16 -17.68 -26.88 -60.29
CA LYS A 16 -18.38 -26.18 -59.19
C LYS A 16 -17.63 -26.32 -57.85
N ALA A 17 -17.13 -27.52 -57.54
CA ALA A 17 -16.40 -27.80 -56.31
C ALA A 17 -15.19 -26.85 -56.09
N TYR A 18 -14.32 -26.68 -57.09
CA TYR A 18 -13.15 -25.81 -56.95
C TYR A 18 -13.50 -24.31 -56.85
N ARG A 19 -14.63 -23.88 -57.42
CA ARG A 19 -15.12 -22.50 -57.21
C ARG A 19 -15.55 -22.28 -55.77
N VAL A 20 -16.30 -23.23 -55.22
CA VAL A 20 -16.75 -23.19 -53.82
C VAL A 20 -15.56 -23.18 -52.88
N ILE A 21 -14.59 -24.08 -53.07
CA ILE A 21 -13.35 -24.13 -52.27
C ILE A 21 -12.61 -22.79 -52.31
N TYR A 22 -12.42 -22.21 -53.50
CA TYR A 22 -11.77 -20.91 -53.64
C TYR A 22 -12.51 -19.81 -52.86
N TYR A 23 -13.83 -19.69 -52.99
CA TYR A 23 -14.57 -18.66 -52.28
C TYR A 23 -14.55 -18.86 -50.77
N ILE A 24 -14.72 -20.10 -50.30
CA ILE A 24 -14.66 -20.43 -48.87
C ILE A 24 -13.31 -20.05 -48.29
N ILE A 25 -12.20 -20.49 -48.90
CA ILE A 25 -10.86 -20.21 -48.37
C ILE A 25 -10.56 -18.71 -48.35
N ASN A 26 -10.98 -17.94 -49.37
CA ASN A 26 -10.79 -16.49 -49.37
C ASN A 26 -11.60 -15.79 -48.27
N ILE A 27 -12.85 -16.20 -48.05
CA ILE A 27 -13.69 -15.64 -46.98
C ILE A 27 -13.08 -15.96 -45.62
N PHE A 28 -12.73 -17.23 -45.36
CA PHE A 28 -12.12 -17.63 -44.09
C PHE A 28 -10.78 -16.93 -43.85
N TYR A 29 -9.92 -16.87 -44.87
CA TYR A 29 -8.65 -16.15 -44.77
C TYR A 29 -8.86 -14.67 -44.47
N LEU A 30 -9.81 -14.01 -45.13
CA LEU A 30 -10.07 -12.60 -44.88
C LEU A 30 -10.59 -12.36 -43.46
N VAL A 31 -11.52 -13.20 -42.98
CA VAL A 31 -12.06 -13.11 -41.63
C VAL A 31 -10.96 -13.32 -40.59
N THR A 32 -10.16 -14.38 -40.71
CA THR A 32 -9.09 -14.66 -39.75
C THR A 32 -7.95 -13.64 -39.85
N LEU A 33 -7.64 -13.12 -41.03
CA LEU A 33 -6.68 -12.02 -41.21
C LEU A 33 -7.16 -10.75 -40.51
N VAL A 34 -8.44 -10.37 -40.64
CA VAL A 34 -8.99 -9.18 -39.97
C VAL A 34 -8.92 -9.33 -38.45
N LEU A 35 -9.29 -10.50 -37.92
CA LEU A 35 -9.18 -10.79 -36.49
C LEU A 35 -7.72 -10.75 -36.02
N PHE A 36 -6.81 -11.34 -36.80
CA PHE A 36 -5.38 -11.32 -36.53
C PHE A 36 -4.82 -9.89 -36.54
N ILE A 37 -5.20 -9.06 -37.51
CA ILE A 37 -4.80 -7.65 -37.58
C ILE A 37 -5.36 -6.88 -36.38
N LYS A 38 -6.62 -7.08 -36.00
CA LYS A 38 -7.20 -6.43 -34.81
C LYS A 38 -6.40 -6.77 -33.55
N ASN A 39 -6.12 -8.06 -33.33
CA ASN A 39 -5.41 -8.52 -32.14
C ASN A 39 -3.94 -8.11 -32.14
N ILE A 40 -3.24 -8.23 -33.27
CA ILE A 40 -1.83 -7.83 -33.33
C ILE A 40 -1.69 -6.31 -33.09
N LEU A 41 -2.64 -5.49 -33.57
CA LEU A 41 -2.66 -4.04 -33.32
C LEU A 41 -2.96 -3.67 -31.86
N SER A 42 -3.57 -4.56 -31.07
CA SER A 42 -3.77 -4.32 -29.64
C SER A 42 -2.46 -4.41 -28.83
N LEU A 43 -1.40 -4.99 -29.40
CA LEU A 43 -0.06 -5.08 -28.78
C LEU A 43 0.77 -3.80 -29.00
N LYS A 44 0.19 -2.64 -28.69
CA LYS A 44 0.89 -1.35 -28.83
C LYS A 44 2.19 -1.36 -28.00
N GLY A 45 3.22 -0.68 -28.51
CA GLY A 45 4.56 -0.65 -27.88
C GLY A 45 5.44 -1.86 -28.17
N ILE A 46 4.87 -3.04 -28.48
CA ILE A 46 5.65 -4.26 -28.75
C ILE A 46 6.02 -4.35 -30.23
N GLU A 47 7.31 -4.30 -30.57
CA GLU A 47 7.85 -4.61 -31.92
C GLU A 47 7.06 -3.97 -33.09
N THR A 48 6.71 -2.69 -32.95
CA THR A 48 5.79 -1.98 -33.85
C THR A 48 6.19 -2.07 -35.32
N PHE A 49 7.48 -1.95 -35.62
CA PHE A 49 7.99 -2.04 -36.99
C PHE A 49 7.76 -3.42 -37.60
N ILE A 50 8.09 -4.49 -36.86
CA ILE A 50 7.92 -5.88 -37.31
C ILE A 50 6.43 -6.17 -37.52
N ARG A 51 5.57 -5.74 -36.60
CA ARG A 51 4.11 -5.90 -36.72
C ARG A 51 3.58 -5.30 -38.01
N VAL A 52 3.96 -4.07 -38.35
CA VAL A 52 3.49 -3.39 -39.57
C VAL A 52 3.95 -4.15 -40.82
N ILE A 53 5.20 -4.61 -40.86
CA ILE A 53 5.71 -5.43 -41.98
C ILE A 53 4.91 -6.72 -42.13
N VAL A 54 4.66 -7.43 -41.03
CA VAL A 54 3.90 -8.68 -41.02
C VAL A 54 2.47 -8.47 -41.53
N ILE A 55 1.80 -7.39 -41.09
CA ILE A 55 0.45 -7.02 -41.57
C ILE A 55 0.46 -6.76 -43.07
N ILE A 56 1.38 -5.91 -43.56
CA ILE A 56 1.49 -5.56 -44.98
C ILE A 56 1.76 -6.81 -45.82
N PHE A 57 2.69 -7.66 -45.38
CA PHE A 57 3.05 -8.90 -46.06
C PHE A 57 1.83 -9.82 -46.25
N PHE A 58 1.03 -10.04 -45.21
CA PHE A 58 -0.13 -10.94 -45.31
C PHE A 58 -1.31 -10.34 -46.07
N ILE A 59 -1.48 -9.01 -46.03
CA ILE A 59 -2.44 -8.31 -46.90
C ILE A 59 -2.03 -8.47 -48.37
N LEU A 60 -0.75 -8.25 -48.70
CA LEU A 60 -0.25 -8.43 -50.07
C LEU A 60 -0.37 -9.90 -50.52
N TYR A 61 -0.03 -10.84 -49.65
CA TYR A 61 -0.20 -12.27 -49.92
C TYR A 61 -1.66 -12.60 -50.26
N PHE A 62 -2.64 -12.07 -49.52
CA PHE A 62 -4.07 -12.29 -49.81
C PHE A 62 -4.43 -11.89 -51.24
N PHE A 63 -4.02 -10.69 -51.67
CA PHE A 63 -4.32 -10.20 -53.01
C PHE A 63 -3.62 -11.03 -54.09
N ILE A 64 -2.35 -11.39 -53.88
CA ILE A 64 -1.57 -12.24 -54.79
C ILE A 64 -2.22 -13.62 -54.92
N TYR A 65 -2.54 -14.26 -53.79
CA TYR A 65 -3.23 -15.55 -53.74
C TYR A 65 -4.58 -15.51 -54.45
N SER A 66 -5.43 -14.52 -54.10
CA SER A 66 -6.76 -14.31 -54.67
C SER A 66 -6.69 -14.20 -56.18
N PHE A 67 -5.75 -13.40 -56.69
CA PHE A 67 -5.57 -13.14 -58.11
C PHE A 67 -5.02 -14.37 -58.86
N TRP A 68 -3.96 -14.98 -58.35
CA TRP A 68 -3.33 -16.16 -58.99
C TRP A 68 -4.28 -17.35 -59.03
N ASN A 69 -5.07 -17.60 -57.98
CA ASN A 69 -6.00 -18.71 -57.98
C ASN A 69 -7.27 -18.46 -58.80
N LEU A 70 -7.71 -17.21 -58.92
CA LEU A 70 -8.71 -16.84 -59.92
C LEU A 70 -8.20 -17.16 -61.34
N LEU A 71 -6.92 -16.88 -61.62
CA LEU A 71 -6.28 -17.19 -62.90
C LEU A 71 -6.21 -18.71 -63.14
N ASN A 72 -5.82 -19.49 -62.13
CA ASN A 72 -5.79 -20.96 -62.19
C ASN A 72 -7.17 -21.56 -62.42
N LEU A 73 -8.22 -21.02 -61.80
CA LEU A 73 -9.62 -21.40 -62.05
C LEU A 73 -10.04 -21.14 -63.50
N LEU A 74 -9.72 -19.96 -64.03
CA LEU A 74 -10.02 -19.58 -65.41
C LEU A 74 -9.25 -20.43 -66.44
N ARG A 75 -8.03 -20.84 -66.09
CA ARG A 75 -7.15 -21.73 -66.90
C ARG A 75 -7.38 -23.22 -66.65
N ARG A 76 -8.25 -23.58 -65.68
CA ARG A 76 -8.55 -24.96 -65.26
C ARG A 76 -7.31 -25.75 -64.77
N LYS A 77 -6.29 -25.06 -64.26
CA LYS A 77 -5.09 -25.67 -63.67
C LYS A 77 -5.32 -26.02 -62.19
N TYR A 78 -6.11 -27.06 -61.92
CA TYR A 78 -6.59 -27.38 -60.57
C TYR A 78 -5.49 -27.81 -59.59
N LYS A 79 -4.40 -28.47 -60.05
CA LYS A 79 -3.28 -28.89 -59.18
C LYS A 79 -2.62 -27.70 -58.46
N GLY A 80 -2.34 -26.61 -59.19
CA GLY A 80 -1.75 -25.41 -58.61
C GLY A 80 -2.68 -24.69 -57.62
N LEU A 81 -3.99 -24.74 -57.86
CA LEU A 81 -4.99 -24.22 -56.91
C LEU A 81 -4.98 -25.00 -55.60
N ILE A 82 -4.94 -26.34 -55.67
CA ILE A 82 -4.92 -27.18 -54.47
C ILE A 82 -3.66 -26.90 -53.64
N ILE A 83 -2.48 -26.90 -54.25
CA ILE A 83 -1.19 -26.68 -53.55
C ILE A 83 -1.19 -25.33 -52.81
N THR A 84 -1.52 -24.25 -53.51
CA THR A 84 -1.55 -22.91 -52.90
C THR A 84 -2.65 -22.79 -51.84
N SER A 85 -3.79 -23.47 -52.02
CA SER A 85 -4.87 -23.49 -51.03
C SER A 85 -4.48 -24.20 -49.74
N ILE A 86 -3.65 -25.25 -49.80
CA ILE A 86 -3.11 -25.92 -48.60
C ILE A 86 -2.23 -24.95 -47.80
N ILE A 87 -1.35 -24.20 -48.48
CA ILE A 87 -0.50 -23.18 -47.83
C ILE A 87 -1.35 -22.10 -47.16
N THR A 88 -2.40 -21.62 -47.85
CA THR A 88 -3.31 -20.63 -47.27
C THR A 88 -4.09 -21.18 -46.09
N LEU A 89 -4.44 -22.48 -46.09
CA LEU A 89 -5.05 -23.14 -44.96
C LEU A 89 -4.12 -23.15 -43.72
N LEU A 90 -2.82 -23.36 -43.92
CA LEU A 90 -1.83 -23.25 -42.84
C LEU A 90 -1.80 -21.83 -42.26
N PHE A 91 -1.84 -20.79 -43.09
CA PHE A 91 -1.93 -19.41 -42.59
C PHE A 91 -3.22 -19.12 -41.83
N ILE A 92 -4.36 -19.68 -42.25
CA ILE A 92 -5.62 -19.56 -41.49
C ILE A 92 -5.46 -20.15 -40.09
N ILE A 93 -4.81 -21.32 -39.98
CA ILE A 93 -4.53 -21.96 -38.68
C ILE A 93 -3.60 -21.07 -37.85
N VAL A 94 -2.50 -20.59 -38.42
CA VAL A 94 -1.55 -19.69 -37.75
C VAL A 94 -2.25 -18.43 -37.25
N PHE A 95 -3.04 -17.75 -38.08
CA PHE A 95 -3.79 -16.56 -37.68
C PHE A 95 -4.77 -16.83 -36.55
N SER A 96 -5.46 -17.96 -36.59
CA SER A 96 -6.44 -18.33 -35.56
C SER A 96 -5.74 -18.59 -34.22
N VAL A 97 -4.65 -19.37 -34.25
CA VAL A 97 -3.85 -19.70 -33.06
C VAL A 97 -3.17 -18.45 -32.50
N SER A 98 -2.48 -17.67 -33.32
CA SER A 98 -1.85 -16.42 -32.89
C SER A 98 -2.88 -15.42 -32.35
N SER A 99 -4.03 -15.27 -33.00
CA SER A 99 -5.12 -14.42 -32.52
C SER A 99 -5.60 -14.84 -31.14
N TYR A 100 -5.77 -16.14 -30.91
CA TYR A 100 -6.18 -16.69 -29.62
C TYR A 100 -5.17 -16.31 -28.52
N TYR A 101 -3.88 -16.57 -28.73
CA TYR A 101 -2.84 -16.28 -27.73
C TYR A 101 -2.65 -14.78 -27.51
N ILE A 102 -2.68 -13.95 -28.56
CA ILE A 102 -2.59 -12.50 -28.42
C ILE A 102 -3.76 -11.96 -27.60
N ASN A 103 -4.98 -12.39 -27.93
CA ASN A 103 -6.17 -11.99 -27.19
C ASN A 103 -6.15 -12.51 -25.74
N PHE A 104 -5.64 -13.72 -25.52
CA PHE A 104 -5.45 -14.28 -24.18
C PHE A 104 -4.52 -13.38 -23.34
N VAL A 105 -3.34 -13.02 -23.87
CA VAL A 105 -2.40 -12.13 -23.16
C VAL A 105 -3.05 -10.76 -22.92
N TYR A 106 -3.61 -10.15 -23.95
CA TYR A 106 -4.21 -8.81 -23.85
C TYR A 106 -5.37 -8.76 -22.86
N SER A 107 -6.28 -9.74 -22.90
CA SER A 107 -7.44 -9.79 -21.99
C SER A 107 -7.04 -10.01 -20.54
N ASN A 108 -6.03 -10.84 -20.27
CA ASN A 108 -5.52 -11.06 -18.91
C ASN A 108 -4.84 -9.80 -18.36
N ILE A 109 -3.98 -9.15 -19.15
CA ILE A 109 -3.32 -7.88 -18.78
C ILE A 109 -4.38 -6.78 -18.54
N ASN A 110 -5.34 -6.63 -19.45
CA ASN A 110 -6.44 -5.68 -19.28
C ASN A 110 -7.34 -6.01 -18.07
N GLY A 111 -7.45 -7.28 -17.68
CA GLY A 111 -8.19 -7.71 -16.50
C GLY A 111 -7.58 -7.24 -15.18
N MET A 112 -6.28 -6.92 -15.15
CA MET A 112 -5.58 -6.40 -13.96
C MET A 112 -5.89 -4.91 -13.71
N LYS A 113 -6.40 -4.19 -14.71
CA LYS A 113 -6.66 -2.76 -14.59
C LYS A 113 -7.82 -2.50 -13.62
N GLU A 114 -7.62 -1.58 -12.69
CA GLU A 114 -8.68 -1.14 -11.78
C GLU A 114 -9.88 -0.57 -12.54
N LYS A 115 -11.08 -0.82 -11.97
CA LYS A 115 -12.33 -0.34 -12.55
C LYS A 115 -12.49 1.15 -12.31
N ASN A 116 -13.05 1.85 -13.28
CA ASN A 116 -13.34 3.29 -13.22
C ASN A 116 -14.37 3.66 -12.13
N GLU A 117 -15.18 2.70 -11.71
CA GLU A 117 -16.21 2.89 -10.68
C GLU A 117 -16.07 1.81 -9.62
N VAL A 118 -16.22 2.21 -8.37
CA VAL A 118 -16.19 1.33 -7.19
C VAL A 118 -17.43 1.58 -6.34
N ILE A 119 -17.85 0.56 -5.59
CA ILE A 119 -19.00 0.69 -4.68
C ILE A 119 -18.46 1.12 -3.32
N TYR A 120 -18.91 2.26 -2.81
CA TYR A 120 -18.66 2.67 -1.44
C TYR A 120 -19.84 2.28 -0.57
N ASN A 121 -19.55 1.66 0.57
CA ASN A 121 -20.55 1.29 1.58
C ASN A 121 -20.43 2.21 2.79
N SER A 122 -21.56 2.48 3.43
CA SER A 122 -21.64 3.11 4.74
C SER A 122 -22.64 2.31 5.59
N TYR A 123 -22.24 2.00 6.82
CA TYR A 123 -23.01 1.18 7.74
C TYR A 123 -23.39 2.00 8.97
N LEU A 124 -24.62 1.83 9.46
CA LEU A 124 -24.96 2.19 10.83
C LEU A 124 -24.72 0.96 11.71
N ILE A 125 -23.75 1.06 12.63
CA ILE A 125 -23.38 0.01 13.57
C ILE A 125 -23.83 0.34 14.98
N VAL A 126 -24.11 -0.72 15.75
CA VAL A 126 -24.37 -0.68 17.20
C VAL A 126 -23.67 -1.84 17.88
N LEU A 127 -23.38 -1.73 19.19
CA LEU A 127 -22.88 -2.86 19.96
C LEU A 127 -23.85 -4.06 19.86
N SER A 128 -23.29 -5.27 19.75
CA SER A 128 -24.04 -6.50 19.48
C SER A 128 -25.13 -6.78 20.51
N ASP A 129 -24.91 -6.41 21.77
CA ASP A 129 -25.85 -6.55 22.90
C ASP A 129 -26.88 -5.40 23.01
N LYS A 130 -26.74 -4.32 22.22
CA LYS A 130 -27.63 -3.15 22.24
C LYS A 130 -28.64 -3.14 21.11
N THR A 131 -29.63 -2.27 21.20
CA THR A 131 -30.67 -2.07 20.18
C THR A 131 -30.75 -0.62 19.75
N PHE A 132 -30.80 -0.37 18.45
CA PHE A 132 -31.02 0.95 17.89
C PHE A 132 -32.50 1.34 17.95
N ASN A 133 -32.81 2.57 18.40
CA ASN A 133 -34.17 3.11 18.45
C ASN A 133 -34.19 4.61 18.09
N LYS A 134 -35.34 5.29 18.28
CA LYS A 134 -35.51 6.71 17.88
C LYS A 134 -34.82 7.71 18.82
N ASP A 135 -34.55 7.30 20.06
CA ASP A 135 -33.91 8.13 21.07
C ASP A 135 -32.38 7.93 21.09
N SER A 136 -31.89 6.92 20.36
CA SER A 136 -30.46 6.63 20.19
C SER A 136 -29.70 7.84 19.64
N VAL A 137 -28.52 8.10 20.19
CA VAL A 137 -27.58 9.11 19.67
C VAL A 137 -26.69 8.48 18.60
N ILE A 138 -26.59 9.12 17.43
CA ILE A 138 -25.77 8.68 16.30
C ILE A 138 -24.49 9.50 16.22
N GLY A 139 -23.33 8.85 16.29
CA GLY A 139 -22.04 9.46 15.97
C GLY A 139 -21.72 9.38 14.47
N ILE A 140 -21.16 10.45 13.90
CA ILE A 140 -20.70 10.52 12.50
C ILE A 140 -19.37 11.25 12.44
N ILE A 141 -18.46 10.82 11.55
CA ILE A 141 -17.25 11.59 11.26
C ILE A 141 -17.57 12.90 10.54
N ASP A 142 -16.89 13.97 10.92
CA ASP A 142 -17.03 15.27 10.31
C ASP A 142 -16.59 15.27 8.84
N LYS A 143 -17.25 16.13 8.03
CA LYS A 143 -17.00 16.27 6.60
C LYS A 143 -15.55 16.65 6.29
N ASP A 144 -14.91 17.42 7.16
CA ASP A 144 -13.52 17.86 6.97
C ASP A 144 -12.50 16.73 7.15
N ILE A 145 -12.91 15.60 7.74
CA ILE A 145 -12.07 14.43 7.98
C ILE A 145 -12.31 13.38 6.90
N ASP A 146 -13.58 13.05 6.64
CA ASP A 146 -13.97 12.06 5.63
C ASP A 146 -15.27 12.50 4.94
N LYS A 147 -15.10 13.31 3.90
CA LYS A 147 -16.21 13.82 3.10
C LYS A 147 -17.03 12.70 2.46
N ASP A 148 -16.38 11.62 2.03
CA ASP A 148 -17.04 10.55 1.31
C ASP A 148 -17.98 9.76 2.22
N ASN A 149 -17.49 9.35 3.39
CA ASN A 149 -18.33 8.69 4.38
C ASN A 149 -19.38 9.65 4.96
N TYR A 150 -19.05 10.93 5.17
CA TYR A 150 -20.03 11.94 5.58
C TYR A 150 -21.19 12.04 4.59
N ASP A 151 -20.91 12.20 3.30
CA ASP A 151 -21.94 12.32 2.26
C ASP A 151 -22.82 11.05 2.19
N LEU A 152 -22.23 9.87 2.35
CA LEU A 152 -22.96 8.59 2.41
C LEU A 152 -23.80 8.47 3.69
N ALA A 153 -23.28 8.91 4.83
CA ALA A 153 -23.98 8.92 6.11
C ALA A 153 -25.23 9.80 6.05
N GLN A 154 -25.11 11.00 5.46
CA GLN A 154 -26.26 11.89 5.25
C GLN A 154 -27.32 11.25 4.33
N LYS A 155 -26.90 10.55 3.27
CA LYS A 155 -27.81 9.81 2.38
C LYS A 155 -28.50 8.65 3.11
N LEU A 156 -27.77 7.89 3.91
CA LEU A 156 -28.30 6.80 4.74
C LEU A 156 -29.37 7.33 5.72
N ILE A 157 -29.07 8.41 6.45
CA ILE A 157 -30.00 9.06 7.38
C ILE A 157 -31.28 9.51 6.66
N LYS A 158 -31.12 10.16 5.50
CA LYS A 158 -32.24 10.64 4.70
C LYS A 158 -33.11 9.50 4.16
N GLU A 159 -32.49 8.43 3.64
CA GLU A 159 -33.21 7.28 3.08
C GLU A 159 -33.98 6.52 4.15
N LYS A 160 -33.33 6.25 5.29
CA LYS A 160 -33.93 5.52 6.41
C LYS A 160 -34.81 6.40 7.31
N LYS A 161 -34.90 7.72 7.02
CA LYS A 161 -35.69 8.70 7.76
C LYS A 161 -35.36 8.70 9.26
N LEU A 162 -34.06 8.73 9.57
CA LEU A 162 -33.57 8.79 10.94
C LEU A 162 -33.65 10.23 11.44
N TYR A 163 -34.39 10.46 12.54
CA TYR A 163 -34.56 11.79 13.17
C TYR A 163 -33.84 11.88 14.52
N ASN A 164 -32.89 10.97 14.75
CA ASN A 164 -32.08 10.84 15.95
C ASN A 164 -31.16 12.06 16.17
N LYS A 165 -30.72 12.26 17.41
CA LYS A 165 -29.64 13.23 17.72
C LYS A 165 -28.34 12.76 17.05
N VAL A 166 -27.63 13.68 16.41
CA VAL A 166 -26.33 13.41 15.76
C VAL A 166 -25.21 14.13 16.50
N GLU A 167 -24.11 13.43 16.74
CA GLU A 167 -22.86 13.98 17.27
C GLU A 167 -21.73 13.80 16.25
N TYR A 168 -20.91 14.83 16.09
CA TYR A 168 -19.84 14.87 15.10
C TYR A 168 -18.48 14.60 15.73
N TYR A 169 -17.68 13.80 15.04
CA TYR A 169 -16.40 13.31 15.51
C TYR A 169 -15.30 13.64 14.51
N ASN A 170 -14.12 14.01 15.02
CA ASN A 170 -12.96 14.32 14.18
C ASN A 170 -11.99 13.15 14.03
N ASP A 171 -12.33 11.98 14.60
CA ASP A 171 -11.44 10.82 14.66
C ASP A 171 -12.25 9.52 14.78
N TYR A 172 -11.93 8.53 13.94
CA TYR A 172 -12.63 7.24 13.92
C TYR A 172 -12.40 6.41 15.17
N ILE A 173 -11.22 6.47 15.77
CA ILE A 173 -10.91 5.73 17.00
C ILE A 173 -11.76 6.29 18.14
N LYS A 174 -11.84 7.62 18.27
CA LYS A 174 -12.69 8.27 19.28
C LYS A 174 -14.18 7.98 19.07
N LEU A 175 -14.66 8.01 17.84
CA LEU A 175 -16.04 7.65 17.50
C LEU A 175 -16.38 6.24 17.99
N ILE A 176 -15.51 5.26 17.74
CA ILE A 176 -15.71 3.87 18.16
C ILE A 176 -15.50 3.71 19.68
N ASP A 177 -14.54 4.41 20.28
CA ASP A 177 -14.32 4.40 21.73
C ASP A 177 -15.56 4.90 22.50
N ASP A 178 -16.18 5.99 22.03
CA ASP A 178 -17.40 6.54 22.61
C ASP A 178 -18.62 5.62 22.40
N LEU A 179 -18.66 4.84 21.31
CA LEU A 179 -19.63 3.78 21.11
C LEU A 179 -19.45 2.66 22.16
N TYR A 180 -18.23 2.21 22.41
CA TYR A 180 -17.92 1.18 23.42
C TYR A 180 -18.22 1.67 24.85
N LYS A 181 -17.97 2.94 25.12
CA LYS A 181 -18.26 3.58 26.42
C LYS A 181 -19.75 3.90 26.61
N GLY A 182 -20.57 3.77 25.57
CA GLY A 182 -22.00 4.10 25.60
C GLY A 182 -22.28 5.60 25.70
N VAL A 183 -21.35 6.45 25.26
CA VAL A 183 -21.56 7.90 25.11
C VAL A 183 -22.50 8.16 23.94
N ILE A 184 -22.35 7.38 22.87
CA ILE A 184 -23.27 7.28 21.73
C ILE A 184 -23.82 5.86 21.62
N ASP A 185 -25.01 5.72 21.03
CA ASP A 185 -25.69 4.42 20.90
C ASP A 185 -25.43 3.74 19.56
N ALA A 186 -25.12 4.53 18.53
CA ALA A 186 -24.83 4.06 17.18
C ALA A 186 -23.76 4.92 16.52
N ALA A 187 -23.00 4.34 15.59
CA ALA A 187 -22.05 5.07 14.77
C ALA A 187 -22.33 4.79 13.28
N ILE A 188 -22.24 5.83 12.44
CA ILE A 188 -22.22 5.64 10.98
C ILE A 188 -20.76 5.64 10.51
N VAL A 189 -20.37 4.53 9.89
CA VAL A 189 -18.97 4.20 9.61
C VAL A 189 -18.82 3.73 8.17
N PRO A 190 -17.63 3.92 7.54
CA PRO A 190 -17.41 3.52 6.16
C PRO A 190 -17.33 2.00 6.06
N GLY A 191 -17.41 1.47 4.83
CA GLY A 191 -17.39 0.04 4.55
C GLY A 191 -16.18 -0.72 5.12
N ASN A 192 -15.10 0.01 5.39
CA ASN A 192 -13.80 -0.47 5.86
C ASN A 192 -13.48 -0.15 7.32
N TYR A 193 -14.46 0.27 8.12
CA TYR A 193 -14.25 0.74 9.49
C TYR A 193 -13.49 -0.26 10.38
N GLU A 194 -13.70 -1.56 10.16
CA GLU A 194 -13.02 -2.65 10.89
C GLU A 194 -11.49 -2.49 10.77
N ASN A 195 -11.01 -2.17 9.56
CA ASN A 195 -9.59 -1.97 9.28
C ASN A 195 -9.04 -0.67 9.89
N LEU A 196 -9.89 0.32 10.12
CA LEU A 196 -9.49 1.59 10.75
C LEU A 196 -9.12 1.40 12.23
N VAL A 197 -9.80 0.48 12.92
CA VAL A 197 -9.70 0.38 14.39
C VAL A 197 -9.13 -0.93 14.90
N LYS A 198 -9.16 -2.04 14.14
CA LYS A 198 -8.73 -3.36 14.64
C LYS A 198 -7.27 -3.45 15.10
N ASN A 199 -6.41 -2.55 14.62
CA ASN A 199 -5.00 -2.47 14.99
C ASN A 199 -4.75 -1.61 16.24
N GLU A 200 -5.80 -1.06 16.83
CA GLU A 200 -5.77 -0.23 18.02
C GLU A 200 -6.18 -1.04 19.25
N VAL A 201 -5.50 -0.78 20.36
CA VAL A 201 -5.65 -1.56 21.60
C VAL A 201 -7.07 -1.44 22.13
N GLY A 202 -7.75 -2.58 22.29
CA GLY A 202 -9.12 -2.70 22.79
C GLY A 202 -10.20 -2.77 21.71
N PHE A 203 -9.84 -2.75 20.43
CA PHE A 203 -10.76 -2.89 19.29
C PHE A 203 -10.45 -4.10 18.41
N GLU A 204 -9.64 -5.05 18.90
CA GLU A 204 -9.16 -6.20 18.15
C GLU A 204 -10.29 -7.12 17.68
N ASN A 205 -11.44 -7.10 18.37
CA ASN A 205 -12.61 -7.94 18.10
C ASN A 205 -13.82 -7.13 17.60
N ILE A 206 -13.60 -5.96 16.99
CA ILE A 206 -14.67 -5.08 16.51
C ILE A 206 -15.71 -5.82 15.67
N ASP A 207 -15.29 -6.80 14.85
CA ASP A 207 -16.16 -7.59 13.97
C ASP A 207 -17.25 -8.37 14.73
N SER A 208 -16.95 -8.83 15.95
CA SER A 208 -17.92 -9.54 16.80
C SER A 208 -18.65 -8.61 17.77
N ASP A 209 -18.02 -7.51 18.15
CA ASP A 209 -18.52 -6.60 19.17
C ASP A 209 -19.67 -5.73 18.66
N VAL A 210 -19.79 -5.54 17.34
CA VAL A 210 -20.85 -4.73 16.73
C VAL A 210 -21.70 -5.52 15.73
N LYS A 211 -22.91 -5.01 15.49
CA LYS A 211 -23.80 -5.48 14.40
C LYS A 211 -24.23 -4.32 13.51
N LYS A 212 -24.34 -4.61 12.21
CA LYS A 212 -24.80 -3.67 11.16
C LYS A 212 -26.32 -3.62 11.19
N VAL A 213 -26.89 -2.44 11.45
CA VAL A 213 -28.35 -2.20 11.52
C VAL A 213 -28.90 -1.72 10.18
N PHE A 214 -28.20 -0.77 9.56
CA PHE A 214 -28.53 -0.26 8.24
C PHE A 214 -27.29 -0.17 7.37
N GLU A 215 -27.50 -0.26 6.07
CA GLU A 215 -26.48 -0.14 5.04
C GLU A 215 -26.97 0.81 3.94
N TYR A 216 -26.03 1.58 3.41
CA TYR A 216 -26.20 2.34 2.18
C TYR A 216 -24.97 2.14 1.30
N SER A 217 -25.21 1.93 0.00
CA SER A 217 -24.14 1.70 -0.97
C SER A 217 -24.34 2.58 -2.20
N GLU A 218 -23.25 3.15 -2.72
CA GLU A 218 -23.27 3.98 -3.91
C GLU A 218 -22.09 3.66 -4.82
N LYS A 219 -22.34 3.58 -6.13
CA LYS A 219 -21.25 3.54 -7.12
C LYS A 219 -20.71 4.95 -7.31
N LYS A 220 -19.42 5.12 -7.04
CA LYS A 220 -18.69 6.37 -7.28
C LYS A 220 -17.52 6.13 -8.23
N LYS A 221 -17.03 7.20 -8.83
CA LYS A 221 -15.76 7.17 -9.60
C LYS A 221 -14.64 6.74 -8.65
N ASN A 222 -13.74 5.90 -9.16
CA ASN A 222 -12.56 5.49 -8.44
C ASN A 222 -11.54 6.64 -8.40
N GLU A 223 -11.41 7.29 -7.24
CA GLU A 223 -10.47 8.41 -7.06
C GLU A 223 -9.01 7.93 -7.07
N ASP A 224 -8.73 6.66 -6.78
CA ASP A 224 -7.36 6.10 -6.86
C ASP A 224 -6.81 6.13 -8.31
N LEU A 225 -7.69 6.22 -9.32
CA LEU A 225 -7.31 6.38 -10.72
C LEU A 225 -6.93 7.81 -11.12
N ASP A 226 -7.13 8.80 -10.25
CA ASP A 226 -6.67 10.17 -10.53
C ASP A 226 -5.15 10.33 -10.28
N LEU A 227 -4.50 9.29 -9.73
CA LEU A 227 -3.06 9.20 -9.48
C LEU A 227 -2.26 8.61 -10.64
N VAL A 228 -2.84 8.52 -11.84
CA VAL A 228 -2.20 7.84 -12.99
C VAL A 228 -0.97 8.61 -13.46
N SER A 229 0.19 7.96 -13.42
CA SER A 229 1.40 8.41 -14.09
C SER A 229 1.29 8.18 -15.61
N ASN A 230 1.98 9.02 -16.39
CA ASN A 230 2.07 8.90 -17.85
C ASN A 230 3.36 8.22 -18.32
N LYS A 231 4.20 7.76 -17.38
CA LYS A 231 5.46 7.11 -17.70
C LYS A 231 5.24 5.68 -18.21
N ASP A 232 6.17 5.18 -19.01
CA ASP A 232 6.17 3.79 -19.45
C ASP A 232 7.50 3.10 -19.12
N PHE A 233 7.63 1.80 -19.44
CA PHE A 233 8.85 1.04 -19.17
C PHE A 233 10.03 1.40 -20.08
N ASN A 234 10.06 2.59 -20.69
CA ASN A 234 11.24 3.15 -21.35
C ASN A 234 12.04 4.10 -20.43
N GLU A 235 11.49 4.45 -19.27
CA GLU A 235 12.12 5.29 -18.25
C GLU A 235 11.98 4.68 -16.84
N PRO A 236 12.73 5.17 -15.82
CA PRO A 236 12.62 4.65 -14.46
C PRO A 236 11.23 4.86 -13.83
N LEU A 237 10.71 3.80 -13.23
CA LEU A 237 9.37 3.72 -12.66
C LEU A 237 9.44 3.34 -11.18
N THR A 238 8.54 3.91 -10.37
CA THR A 238 8.32 3.52 -8.97
C THR A 238 6.94 2.89 -8.77
N PHE A 239 6.92 1.72 -8.13
CA PHE A 239 5.74 0.92 -7.82
C PHE A 239 5.50 0.83 -6.32
N LEU A 240 4.25 0.97 -5.90
CA LEU A 240 3.81 0.61 -4.55
C LEU A 240 3.00 -0.68 -4.57
N PHE A 241 3.55 -1.75 -4.01
CA PHE A 241 2.85 -3.01 -3.78
C PHE A 241 2.08 -2.95 -2.45
N LEU A 242 0.79 -3.24 -2.53
CA LEU A 242 -0.18 -3.18 -1.45
C LEU A 242 -0.77 -4.57 -1.22
N GLY A 243 -0.62 -5.08 0.01
CA GLY A 243 -1.33 -6.29 0.44
C GLY A 243 -2.76 -5.95 0.86
N VAL A 244 -3.73 -6.64 0.26
CA VAL A 244 -5.16 -6.52 0.58
C VAL A 244 -5.59 -7.74 1.36
N ASP A 245 -6.15 -7.49 2.53
CA ASP A 245 -6.58 -8.51 3.47
C ASP A 245 -8.01 -8.97 3.12
N SER A 246 -8.15 -9.64 1.99
CA SER A 246 -9.43 -10.14 1.48
C SER A 246 -9.40 -11.66 1.39
N GLU A 247 -10.40 -12.29 2.02
CA GLU A 247 -10.65 -13.74 2.00
C GLU A 247 -11.39 -14.18 0.71
N GLY A 248 -11.98 -13.25 -0.05
CA GLY A 248 -12.72 -13.55 -1.26
C GLY A 248 -11.86 -13.75 -2.52
N ASP A 249 -12.39 -14.53 -3.48
CA ASP A 249 -11.84 -14.64 -4.84
C ASP A 249 -11.87 -13.29 -5.55
N GLY A 250 -10.69 -12.82 -5.98
CA GLY A 250 -10.50 -11.55 -6.66
C GLY A 250 -10.45 -10.32 -5.75
N LEU A 251 -10.04 -9.19 -6.33
CA LEU A 251 -10.05 -7.88 -5.69
C LEU A 251 -11.36 -7.18 -6.07
N ASN A 252 -12.30 -7.05 -5.12
CA ASN A 252 -13.38 -6.09 -5.32
C ASN A 252 -12.75 -4.70 -5.27
N ALA A 253 -13.18 -3.80 -6.14
CA ALA A 253 -12.64 -2.44 -6.14
C ALA A 253 -13.00 -1.67 -4.84
N SER A 254 -13.89 -2.26 -4.03
CA SER A 254 -14.28 -1.85 -2.68
C SER A 254 -13.52 -2.59 -1.56
N SER A 255 -12.64 -3.55 -1.91
CA SER A 255 -11.85 -4.31 -0.93
C SER A 255 -10.87 -3.36 -0.26
N SER A 256 -11.17 -3.03 0.99
CA SER A 256 -10.25 -2.25 1.81
C SER A 256 -8.96 -3.02 2.02
N PHE A 257 -7.85 -2.30 1.89
CA PHE A 257 -6.53 -2.79 2.23
C PHE A 257 -6.13 -2.13 3.55
N ASN A 258 -5.50 -2.87 4.45
CA ASN A 258 -5.24 -2.40 5.82
C ASN A 258 -3.89 -1.66 5.94
N GLY A 259 -3.15 -1.50 4.85
CA GLY A 259 -1.78 -1.03 4.88
C GLY A 259 -0.80 -1.96 5.61
N ASP A 260 -1.12 -3.26 5.75
CA ASP A 260 -0.30 -4.24 6.47
C ASP A 260 0.95 -4.68 5.69
N THR A 261 0.91 -4.56 4.36
CA THR A 261 2.04 -4.77 3.45
C THR A 261 2.19 -3.53 2.58
N LEU A 262 3.28 -2.79 2.83
CA LEU A 262 3.69 -1.63 2.05
C LEU A 262 5.09 -1.91 1.51
N MET A 263 5.19 -2.16 0.21
CA MET A 263 6.46 -2.48 -0.42
C MET A 263 6.67 -1.56 -1.64
N LEU A 264 7.73 -0.77 -1.58
CA LEU A 264 8.10 0.20 -2.59
C LEU A 264 9.20 -0.38 -3.46
N MET A 265 9.04 -0.31 -4.79
CA MET A 265 10.05 -0.77 -5.73
C MET A 265 10.31 0.30 -6.77
N SER A 266 11.57 0.62 -7.02
CA SER A 266 11.94 1.37 -8.23
C SER A 266 12.70 0.46 -9.18
N ILE A 267 12.43 0.56 -10.47
CA ILE A 267 13.15 -0.17 -11.52
C ILE A 267 13.62 0.79 -12.59
N ASN A 268 14.86 0.58 -13.05
CA ASN A 268 15.39 1.20 -14.24
C ASN A 268 15.41 0.18 -15.39
N PRO A 269 14.53 0.32 -16.39
CA PRO A 269 14.42 -0.65 -17.48
C PRO A 269 15.62 -0.67 -18.42
N LYS A 270 16.48 0.37 -18.40
CA LYS A 270 17.69 0.47 -19.22
C LYS A 270 18.86 -0.26 -18.58
N THR A 271 19.03 -0.11 -17.27
CA THR A 271 20.14 -0.74 -16.52
C THR A 271 19.79 -2.10 -15.93
N LEU A 272 18.51 -2.49 -15.93
CA LEU A 272 17.99 -3.71 -15.30
C LEU A 272 18.33 -3.78 -13.79
N ASN A 273 18.46 -2.62 -13.16
CA ASN A 273 18.59 -2.49 -11.72
C ASN A 273 17.24 -2.12 -11.11
N ALA A 274 16.87 -2.81 -10.04
CA ALA A 274 15.73 -2.51 -9.21
C ALA A 274 16.15 -2.42 -7.74
N ILE A 275 15.42 -1.63 -6.98
CA ILE A 275 15.56 -1.53 -5.53
C ILE A 275 14.21 -1.75 -4.88
N LEU A 276 14.19 -2.55 -3.81
CA LEU A 276 12.99 -2.93 -3.08
C LEU A 276 13.11 -2.52 -1.61
N LEU A 277 12.14 -1.75 -1.11
CA LEU A 277 12.00 -1.39 0.29
C LEU A 277 10.66 -1.90 0.80
N SER A 278 10.66 -2.61 1.92
CA SER A 278 9.43 -2.86 2.65
C SER A 278 9.36 -1.93 3.85
N ILE A 279 8.25 -1.21 3.98
CA ILE A 279 8.02 -0.24 5.04
C ILE A 279 7.19 -0.94 6.13
N PRO A 280 7.70 -1.08 7.36
CA PRO A 280 6.93 -1.67 8.46
C PRO A 280 5.61 -0.92 8.66
N ARG A 281 4.51 -1.65 8.84
CA ARG A 281 3.16 -1.05 8.91
C ARG A 281 2.98 -0.08 10.08
N ASP A 282 3.75 -0.29 11.16
CA ASP A 282 3.70 0.49 12.39
C ASP A 282 4.72 1.65 12.38
N THR A 283 5.36 1.94 11.23
CA THR A 283 6.29 3.07 11.09
C THR A 283 5.59 4.38 11.41
N TYR A 284 6.10 5.14 12.39
CA TYR A 284 5.47 6.35 12.89
C TYR A 284 5.89 7.56 12.04
N VAL A 285 4.95 8.09 11.25
CA VAL A 285 5.20 9.13 10.24
C VAL A 285 4.08 10.17 10.22
N PRO A 286 4.34 11.38 9.70
CA PRO A 286 3.29 12.34 9.39
C PRO A 286 2.36 11.79 8.29
N ILE A 287 1.06 11.71 8.56
CA ILE A 287 0.07 11.23 7.58
C ILE A 287 -0.39 12.39 6.71
N ALA A 288 -0.14 12.29 5.40
CA ALA A 288 -0.30 13.41 4.46
C ALA A 288 -1.74 13.95 4.40
N CYS A 289 -2.74 13.06 4.42
CA CYS A 289 -4.15 13.44 4.36
C CYS A 289 -4.74 13.87 5.71
N ASN A 290 -4.02 13.66 6.83
CA ASN A 290 -4.50 13.96 8.17
C ASN A 290 -3.74 15.14 8.77
N LYS A 291 -3.67 16.28 8.05
CA LYS A 291 -2.98 17.51 8.50
C LYS A 291 -1.53 17.29 8.93
N ASN A 292 -0.85 16.27 8.40
CA ASN A 292 0.48 15.83 8.82
C ASN A 292 0.57 15.44 10.31
N ASN A 293 -0.54 15.06 10.94
CA ASN A 293 -0.53 14.43 12.25
C ASN A 293 0.26 13.13 12.18
N TYR A 294 1.07 12.88 13.21
CA TYR A 294 1.82 11.65 13.31
C TYR A 294 0.90 10.47 13.66
N ALA A 295 1.05 9.37 12.92
CA ALA A 295 0.42 8.09 13.22
C ALA A 295 1.26 6.94 12.63
N LYS A 296 0.88 5.71 12.92
CA LYS A 296 1.42 4.53 12.21
C LYS A 296 1.08 4.66 10.72
N ILE A 297 2.02 4.35 9.83
CA ILE A 297 1.84 4.55 8.39
C ILE A 297 0.65 3.77 7.82
N ASN A 298 0.34 2.58 8.36
CA ASN A 298 -0.82 1.80 7.92
C ASN A 298 -2.17 2.50 8.13
N SER A 299 -2.27 3.43 9.08
CA SER A 299 -3.48 4.25 9.28
C SER A 299 -3.86 5.07 8.05
N SER A 300 -2.88 5.44 7.20
CA SER A 300 -3.14 6.14 5.94
C SER A 300 -4.00 5.35 4.97
N ALA A 301 -3.99 4.01 5.04
CA ALA A 301 -4.84 3.15 4.22
C ALA A 301 -6.33 3.34 4.53
N GLY A 302 -6.65 3.78 5.75
CA GLY A 302 -8.00 4.14 6.14
C GLY A 302 -8.61 5.29 5.34
N PHE A 303 -7.76 6.19 4.84
CA PHE A 303 -8.12 7.33 4.02
C PHE A 303 -8.00 7.06 2.50
N GLY A 304 -7.79 5.80 2.11
CA GLY A 304 -7.66 5.38 0.71
C GLY A 304 -6.22 5.27 0.20
N THR A 305 -6.04 4.74 -1.01
CA THR A 305 -4.70 4.52 -1.60
C THR A 305 -3.98 5.83 -1.89
N SER A 306 -4.71 6.89 -2.23
CA SER A 306 -4.15 8.24 -2.42
C SER A 306 -3.38 8.73 -1.20
N CYS A 307 -3.93 8.58 0.01
CA CYS A 307 -3.26 9.03 1.23
C CYS A 307 -1.98 8.23 1.53
N VAL A 308 -1.99 6.93 1.28
CA VAL A 308 -0.80 6.07 1.43
C VAL A 308 0.31 6.53 0.48
N ILE A 309 -0.05 6.75 -0.79
CA ILE A 309 0.90 7.21 -1.81
C ILE A 309 1.46 8.58 -1.43
N SER A 310 0.63 9.55 -1.06
CA SER A 310 1.10 10.87 -0.63
C SER A 310 2.00 10.79 0.61
N THR A 311 1.67 9.93 1.57
CA THR A 311 2.45 9.72 2.79
C THR A 311 3.84 9.13 2.47
N ILE A 312 3.90 8.10 1.61
CA ILE A 312 5.17 7.51 1.20
C ILE A 312 5.98 8.46 0.30
N ASN A 313 5.34 9.19 -0.61
CA ASN A 313 6.00 10.20 -1.43
C ASN A 313 6.66 11.27 -0.56
N ASN A 314 5.97 11.75 0.49
CA ASN A 314 6.52 12.71 1.45
C ASN A 314 7.69 12.12 2.25
N LEU A 315 7.55 10.88 2.74
CA LEU A 315 8.61 10.18 3.48
C LEU A 315 9.88 9.99 2.64
N MET A 316 9.71 9.47 1.42
CA MET A 316 10.80 9.08 0.53
C MET A 316 11.32 10.22 -0.35
N GLY A 317 10.56 11.31 -0.53
CA GLY A 317 10.91 12.39 -1.46
C GLY A 317 10.94 11.95 -2.93
N ILE A 318 10.18 10.91 -3.30
CA ILE A 318 10.04 10.41 -4.67
C ILE A 318 8.56 10.33 -5.05
N ASN A 319 8.27 10.17 -6.34
CA ASN A 319 6.92 10.00 -6.83
C ASN A 319 6.69 8.53 -7.16
N ILE A 320 5.70 7.91 -6.53
CA ILE A 320 5.14 6.62 -6.94
C ILE A 320 4.37 6.83 -8.24
N ASP A 321 4.70 6.05 -9.26
CA ASP A 321 4.06 6.11 -10.59
C ASP A 321 2.81 5.23 -10.65
N TYR A 322 2.90 4.03 -10.09
CA TYR A 322 1.83 3.03 -10.12
C TYR A 322 1.74 2.27 -8.80
N TYR A 323 0.57 1.71 -8.49
CA TYR A 323 0.42 0.74 -7.41
C TYR A 323 -0.05 -0.61 -7.93
N VAL A 324 0.20 -1.65 -7.15
CA VAL A 324 -0.20 -3.02 -7.41
C VAL A 324 -0.83 -3.58 -6.12
N LYS A 325 -2.13 -3.81 -6.14
CA LYS A 325 -2.87 -4.45 -5.05
C LYS A 325 -2.91 -5.96 -5.29
N ILE A 326 -2.67 -6.75 -4.25
CA ILE A 326 -2.74 -8.21 -4.28
C ILE A 326 -3.40 -8.74 -2.99
N ASN A 327 -4.29 -9.72 -3.10
CA ASN A 327 -4.91 -10.38 -1.94
C ASN A 327 -4.19 -11.68 -1.55
N PHE A 328 -4.56 -12.26 -0.40
CA PHE A 328 -3.98 -13.52 0.09
C PHE A 328 -4.14 -14.67 -0.90
N LYS A 329 -5.34 -14.86 -1.45
CA LYS A 329 -5.58 -15.87 -2.48
C LYS A 329 -4.70 -15.66 -3.71
N GLY A 330 -4.42 -14.41 -4.05
CA GLY A 330 -3.50 -14.04 -5.11
C GLY A 330 -2.08 -14.52 -4.88
N VAL A 331 -1.54 -14.35 -3.67
CA VAL A 331 -0.22 -14.88 -3.33
C VAL A 331 -0.21 -16.40 -3.49
N VAL A 332 -1.24 -17.09 -2.98
CA VAL A 332 -1.39 -18.55 -3.09
C VAL A 332 -1.44 -18.99 -4.57
N ASP A 333 -2.35 -18.41 -5.36
CA ASP A 333 -2.56 -18.74 -6.77
C ASP A 333 -1.30 -18.47 -7.61
N LEU A 334 -0.57 -17.39 -7.33
CA LEU A 334 0.67 -17.07 -8.05
C LEU A 334 1.79 -18.06 -7.76
N VAL A 335 1.96 -18.43 -6.49
CA VAL A 335 2.96 -19.43 -6.10
C VAL A 335 2.61 -20.81 -6.65
N GLU A 336 1.33 -21.18 -6.65
CA GLU A 336 0.86 -22.41 -7.30
C GLU A 336 1.07 -22.38 -8.83
N ALA A 337 0.86 -21.25 -9.47
CA ALA A 337 1.05 -21.09 -10.92
C ALA A 337 2.51 -21.26 -11.36
N VAL A 338 3.48 -21.04 -10.45
CA VAL A 338 4.91 -21.30 -10.68
C VAL A 338 5.40 -22.62 -10.07
N GLU A 339 4.46 -23.49 -9.65
CA GLU A 339 4.73 -24.80 -9.07
C GLU A 339 5.53 -24.77 -7.75
N GLY A 340 5.35 -23.70 -6.97
CA GLY A 340 6.02 -23.47 -5.68
C GLY A 340 7.27 -22.60 -5.76
N ILE A 341 7.73 -22.13 -4.60
CA ILE A 341 8.89 -21.23 -4.48
C ILE A 341 9.93 -21.80 -3.51
N ASP A 342 11.20 -21.64 -3.83
CA ASP A 342 12.30 -22.12 -2.98
C ASP A 342 12.67 -21.03 -1.96
N VAL A 343 12.49 -21.33 -0.67
CA VAL A 343 12.72 -20.39 0.44
C VAL A 343 13.50 -21.08 1.55
N PHE A 344 14.48 -20.39 2.11
CA PHE A 344 15.10 -20.81 3.36
C PHE A 344 14.23 -20.33 4.54
N VAL A 345 13.40 -21.22 5.07
CA VAL A 345 12.50 -20.92 6.18
C VAL A 345 13.30 -20.77 7.46
N GLU A 346 13.17 -19.62 8.10
CA GLU A 346 13.83 -19.35 9.36
C GLU A 346 13.14 -20.01 10.55
N ALA A 347 13.94 -20.57 11.45
CA ALA A 347 13.44 -21.16 12.69
C ALA A 347 12.81 -20.09 13.62
N PRO A 348 11.69 -20.40 14.28
CA PRO A 348 11.10 -19.49 15.27
C PRO A 348 12.06 -19.09 16.40
N THR A 349 12.08 -17.82 16.78
CA THR A 349 12.99 -17.29 17.82
C THR A 349 12.32 -16.93 19.14
N TYR A 350 11.01 -16.65 19.16
CA TYR A 350 10.29 -16.26 20.38
C TYR A 350 9.55 -17.44 21.02
N THR A 351 8.84 -18.24 20.22
CA THR A 351 8.13 -19.44 20.70
C THR A 351 8.59 -20.71 19.97
N PRO A 352 9.88 -21.10 20.05
CA PRO A 352 10.43 -22.24 19.31
C PRO A 352 9.73 -23.56 19.61
N ASN A 353 9.25 -23.75 20.84
CA ASN A 353 8.66 -25.02 21.26
C ASN A 353 7.15 -25.16 20.98
N LYS A 354 6.45 -24.07 20.63
CA LYS A 354 4.97 -24.04 20.51
C LYS A 354 4.44 -25.09 19.51
N TYR A 355 5.15 -25.28 18.41
CA TYR A 355 4.82 -26.25 17.36
C TYR A 355 5.97 -27.20 17.07
N LYS A 356 6.70 -27.61 18.12
CA LYS A 356 7.85 -28.54 18.00
C LYS A 356 8.92 -28.05 17.02
N GLY A 357 9.22 -26.74 17.03
CA GLY A 357 10.21 -26.12 16.14
C GLY A 357 9.68 -25.69 14.77
N LYS A 358 8.44 -26.05 14.40
CA LYS A 358 7.84 -25.67 13.11
C LYS A 358 7.36 -24.23 13.10
N VAL A 359 7.36 -23.62 11.93
CA VAL A 359 6.67 -22.35 11.67
C VAL A 359 5.24 -22.67 11.28
N CYS A 360 4.25 -22.15 12.01
CA CYS A 360 2.84 -22.39 11.72
C CYS A 360 2.02 -21.09 11.78
N GLU A 361 1.16 -20.90 10.78
CA GLU A 361 0.25 -19.76 10.67
C GLU A 361 -1.07 -20.22 10.02
N GLN A 362 -2.12 -19.40 10.12
CA GLN A 362 -3.40 -19.65 9.45
C GLN A 362 -3.25 -19.74 7.92
N ASN A 363 -4.15 -20.49 7.29
CA ASN A 363 -4.29 -20.52 5.84
C ASN A 363 -4.90 -19.20 5.29
N SER A 364 -5.07 -19.13 3.97
CA SER A 364 -5.70 -17.99 3.28
C SER A 364 -7.13 -17.65 3.77
N ASP A 365 -7.87 -18.64 4.30
CA ASP A 365 -9.21 -18.47 4.90
C ASP A 365 -9.18 -18.12 6.41
N ARG A 366 -8.00 -17.84 6.98
CA ARG A 366 -7.82 -17.50 8.40
C ARG A 366 -8.29 -18.57 9.39
N GLN A 367 -8.20 -19.84 9.01
CA GLN A 367 -8.66 -20.93 9.86
C GLN A 367 -7.58 -21.35 10.88
N PHE A 368 -7.98 -21.50 12.14
CA PHE A 368 -7.15 -22.03 13.23
C PHE A 368 -7.34 -23.54 13.44
N GLY A 369 -6.59 -24.11 14.39
CA GLY A 369 -6.76 -25.50 14.82
C GLY A 369 -6.13 -26.49 13.84
N ASN A 370 -6.92 -27.46 13.37
CA ASN A 370 -6.44 -28.49 12.43
C ASN A 370 -6.21 -27.97 11.00
N LYS A 371 -6.49 -26.68 10.74
CA LYS A 371 -6.30 -26.01 9.45
C LYS A 371 -5.04 -25.15 9.38
N LEU A 372 -4.24 -25.11 10.45
CA LEU A 372 -2.97 -24.40 10.45
C LEU A 372 -2.02 -24.97 9.39
N VAL A 373 -1.34 -24.07 8.70
CA VAL A 373 -0.31 -24.38 7.71
C VAL A 373 1.03 -24.35 8.42
N CYS A 374 1.70 -25.51 8.46
CA CYS A 374 2.99 -25.66 9.13
C CYS A 374 4.09 -26.04 8.12
N MET A 375 5.29 -25.53 8.35
CA MET A 375 6.49 -25.83 7.58
C MET A 375 7.70 -25.97 8.51
N GLU A 376 8.67 -26.81 8.12
CA GLU A 376 9.89 -27.00 8.90
C GLU A 376 10.83 -25.78 8.73
N PRO A 377 11.85 -25.58 9.58
CA PRO A 377 12.93 -24.66 9.25
C PRO A 377 13.89 -25.24 8.18
N GLY A 378 14.59 -24.37 7.46
CA GLY A 378 15.57 -24.72 6.43
C GLY A 378 15.06 -24.53 4.99
N LEU A 379 15.91 -24.90 4.02
CA LEU A 379 15.59 -24.76 2.60
C LEU A 379 14.45 -25.70 2.20
N GLN A 380 13.37 -25.13 1.67
CA GLN A 380 12.19 -25.87 1.23
C GLN A 380 11.58 -25.24 -0.02
N THR A 381 10.88 -26.08 -0.79
CA THR A 381 9.94 -25.62 -1.81
C THR A 381 8.57 -25.45 -1.16
N LEU A 382 8.16 -24.20 -0.97
CA LEU A 382 6.88 -23.84 -0.38
C LEU A 382 5.80 -23.80 -1.46
N ASN A 383 4.65 -24.43 -1.18
CA ASN A 383 3.43 -24.23 -1.96
C ASN A 383 2.76 -22.88 -1.60
N GLY A 384 1.66 -22.54 -2.27
CA GLY A 384 1.01 -21.24 -2.09
C GLY A 384 0.56 -20.94 -0.66
N GLU A 385 -0.08 -21.90 -0.01
CA GLU A 385 -0.52 -21.75 1.39
C GLU A 385 0.68 -21.63 2.35
N GLN A 386 1.75 -22.40 2.14
CA GLN A 386 2.97 -22.30 2.95
C GLN A 386 3.68 -20.96 2.75
N ALA A 387 3.79 -20.48 1.51
CA ALA A 387 4.38 -19.19 1.21
C ALA A 387 3.60 -18.03 1.86
N LEU A 388 2.27 -18.08 1.78
CA LEU A 388 1.41 -17.11 2.45
C LEU A 388 1.55 -17.18 3.98
N ALA A 389 1.50 -18.38 4.56
CA ALA A 389 1.66 -18.60 5.99
C ALA A 389 3.01 -18.08 6.49
N TYR A 390 4.09 -18.30 5.74
CA TYR A 390 5.41 -17.76 6.05
C TYR A 390 5.43 -16.22 5.99
N ALA A 391 4.88 -15.63 4.94
CA ALA A 391 4.78 -14.17 4.78
C ALA A 391 3.86 -13.47 5.81
N ARG A 392 3.00 -14.21 6.51
CA ARG A 392 2.07 -13.71 7.53
C ARG A 392 2.57 -13.92 8.96
N CYS A 393 3.42 -14.93 9.18
CA CYS A 393 3.83 -15.34 10.51
C CYS A 393 4.60 -14.23 11.23
N ARG A 394 4.01 -13.72 12.32
CA ARG A 394 4.59 -12.63 13.13
C ARG A 394 4.98 -13.10 14.53
N HIS A 395 4.05 -13.77 15.20
CA HIS A 395 4.09 -13.99 16.65
C HIS A 395 5.09 -15.06 17.11
N MET A 396 5.76 -15.72 16.16
CA MET A 396 6.76 -16.74 16.45
C MET A 396 8.18 -16.19 16.54
N TYR A 397 8.38 -14.89 16.22
CA TYR A 397 9.69 -14.26 16.14
C TYR A 397 9.82 -13.05 17.08
N ILE A 398 11.03 -12.82 17.58
CA ILE A 398 11.34 -11.72 18.52
C ILE A 398 11.15 -10.35 17.85
N GLY A 399 11.57 -10.21 16.59
CA GLY A 399 11.38 -8.97 15.82
C GLY A 399 9.96 -8.77 15.33
N SER A 400 9.07 -9.77 15.52
CA SER A 400 7.63 -9.67 15.26
C SER A 400 7.35 -9.16 13.83
N ASP A 401 6.84 -7.94 13.68
CA ASP A 401 6.49 -7.34 12.39
C ASP A 401 7.70 -7.19 11.46
N LEU A 402 8.89 -6.91 12.02
CA LEU A 402 10.11 -6.73 11.25
C LEU A 402 10.56 -8.05 10.59
N ASP A 403 10.39 -9.18 11.29
CA ASP A 403 10.67 -10.50 10.73
C ASP A 403 9.66 -10.85 9.64
N ARG A 404 8.37 -10.55 9.86
CA ARG A 404 7.32 -10.72 8.85
C ARG A 404 7.63 -9.93 7.58
N VAL A 405 8.06 -8.67 7.71
CA VAL A 405 8.47 -7.82 6.58
C VAL A 405 9.61 -8.48 5.79
N ARG A 406 10.61 -9.02 6.48
CA ARG A 406 11.72 -9.74 5.82
C ARG A 406 11.24 -11.02 5.12
N HIS A 407 10.35 -11.79 5.73
CA HIS A 407 9.76 -12.98 5.10
C HIS A 407 8.94 -12.65 3.86
N GLN A 408 8.19 -11.53 3.87
CA GLN A 408 7.49 -11.02 2.69
C GLN A 408 8.45 -10.71 1.54
N GLN A 409 9.58 -10.05 1.81
CA GLN A 409 10.62 -9.80 0.80
C GLN A 409 11.20 -11.10 0.24
N GLN A 410 11.48 -12.10 1.09
CA GLN A 410 11.97 -13.41 0.65
C GLN A 410 10.97 -14.12 -0.28
N VAL A 411 9.68 -14.08 0.05
CA VAL A 411 8.62 -14.67 -0.78
C VAL A 411 8.51 -13.97 -2.13
N VAL A 412 8.53 -12.63 -2.17
CA VAL A 412 8.48 -11.85 -3.42
C VAL A 412 9.71 -12.13 -4.29
N GLU A 413 10.89 -12.19 -3.69
CA GLU A 413 12.14 -12.51 -4.39
C GLU A 413 12.11 -13.93 -4.99
N ALA A 414 11.71 -14.93 -4.20
CA ALA A 414 11.61 -16.31 -4.66
C ALA A 414 10.55 -16.47 -5.76
N LEU A 415 9.41 -15.78 -5.64
CA LEU A 415 8.37 -15.74 -6.66
C LEU A 415 8.86 -15.08 -7.95
N ALA A 416 9.52 -13.92 -7.86
CA ALA A 416 10.08 -13.23 -9.03
C ALA A 416 11.13 -14.11 -9.73
N ASN A 417 11.99 -14.77 -8.95
CA ASN A 417 12.96 -15.72 -9.48
C ASN A 417 12.28 -16.88 -10.21
N LYS A 418 11.26 -17.53 -9.63
CA LYS A 418 10.52 -18.61 -10.30
C LYS A 418 9.76 -18.14 -11.53
N ALA A 419 9.08 -17.01 -11.45
CA ALA A 419 8.32 -16.43 -12.56
C ALA A 419 9.20 -16.11 -13.77
N LEU A 420 10.47 -15.75 -13.57
CA LEU A 420 11.45 -15.51 -14.64
C LEU A 420 12.11 -16.80 -15.19
N HIS A 421 11.70 -17.98 -14.72
CA HIS A 421 12.18 -19.29 -15.20
C HIS A 421 11.04 -20.15 -15.77
N PHE A 422 9.98 -19.53 -16.30
CA PHE A 422 8.94 -20.26 -17.02
C PHE A 422 9.54 -20.99 -18.23
N SER A 423 9.13 -22.23 -18.44
CA SER A 423 9.72 -23.13 -19.45
C SER A 423 8.78 -23.39 -20.61
N SER A 424 7.48 -23.12 -20.43
CA SER A 424 6.43 -23.45 -21.39
C SER A 424 5.41 -22.32 -21.58
N ILE A 425 4.70 -22.37 -22.72
CA ILE A 425 3.55 -21.48 -22.98
C ILE A 425 2.44 -21.70 -21.94
N LYS A 426 2.29 -22.94 -21.44
CA LYS A 426 1.28 -23.28 -20.42
C LYS A 426 1.60 -22.61 -19.09
N ASP A 427 2.87 -22.57 -18.70
CA ASP A 427 3.32 -21.90 -17.46
C ASP A 427 2.97 -20.40 -17.54
N LEU A 428 3.28 -19.77 -18.68
CA LEU A 428 2.93 -18.37 -18.93
C LEU A 428 1.41 -18.14 -18.86
N GLN A 429 0.60 -19.06 -19.41
CA GLN A 429 -0.86 -18.96 -19.31
C GLN A 429 -1.36 -19.06 -17.87
N ASN A 430 -0.82 -19.99 -17.09
CA ASN A 430 -1.17 -20.17 -15.68
C ASN A 430 -0.82 -18.92 -14.87
N ILE A 431 0.40 -18.40 -15.05
CA ILE A 431 0.87 -17.17 -14.38
C ILE A 431 -0.03 -16.00 -14.75
N LEU A 432 -0.27 -15.73 -16.05
CA LEU A 432 -1.11 -14.61 -16.47
C LEU A 432 -2.55 -14.72 -15.95
N THR A 433 -3.10 -15.93 -15.89
CA THR A 433 -4.45 -16.16 -15.35
C THR A 433 -4.48 -15.87 -13.85
N ALA A 434 -3.50 -16.36 -13.08
CA ALA A 434 -3.39 -16.12 -11.65
C ALA A 434 -3.18 -14.63 -11.33
N VAL A 435 -2.33 -13.94 -12.09
CA VAL A 435 -2.13 -12.49 -11.98
C VAL A 435 -3.42 -11.75 -12.32
N SER A 436 -4.06 -12.05 -13.46
CA SER A 436 -5.25 -11.33 -13.92
C SER A 436 -6.42 -11.41 -12.95
N LYS A 437 -6.60 -12.55 -12.30
CA LYS A 437 -7.68 -12.76 -11.33
C LYS A 437 -7.43 -12.02 -10.01
N ASN A 438 -6.18 -11.91 -9.59
CA ASN A 438 -5.85 -11.58 -8.20
C ASN A 438 -5.02 -10.31 -8.01
N ILE A 439 -4.60 -9.65 -9.08
CA ILE A 439 -3.89 -8.38 -9.05
C ILE A 439 -4.79 -7.26 -9.58
N SER A 440 -4.73 -6.10 -8.92
CA SER A 440 -5.36 -4.88 -9.39
C SER A 440 -4.37 -3.71 -9.40
N THR A 441 -4.40 -2.86 -10.43
CA THR A 441 -3.46 -1.76 -10.59
C THR A 441 -4.07 -0.59 -11.35
N ASN A 442 -3.58 0.63 -11.07
CA ASN A 442 -3.93 1.84 -11.82
C ASN A 442 -3.20 1.97 -13.16
N MET A 443 -2.29 1.06 -13.49
CA MET A 443 -1.58 1.08 -14.78
C MET A 443 -2.54 0.78 -15.93
N ASP A 444 -2.39 1.49 -17.04
CA ASP A 444 -3.12 1.14 -18.26
C ASP A 444 -2.47 -0.03 -19.02
N THR A 445 -3.25 -0.68 -19.89
CA THR A 445 -2.81 -1.87 -20.62
C THR A 445 -1.63 -1.59 -21.55
N ASP A 446 -1.55 -0.41 -22.17
CA ASP A 446 -0.45 -0.07 -23.08
C ASP A 446 0.86 0.06 -22.27
N THR A 447 0.79 0.69 -21.09
CA THR A 447 1.92 0.79 -20.16
C THR A 447 2.38 -0.60 -19.70
N MET A 448 1.47 -1.51 -19.32
CA MET A 448 1.85 -2.89 -18.97
C MET A 448 2.55 -3.62 -20.12
N LEU A 449 2.04 -3.46 -21.36
CA LEU A 449 2.61 -4.07 -22.55
C LEU A 449 4.00 -3.53 -22.89
N SER A 450 4.30 -2.27 -22.54
CA SER A 450 5.64 -1.70 -22.72
C SER A 450 6.72 -2.42 -21.90
N GLY A 451 6.32 -3.10 -20.80
CA GLY A 451 7.19 -3.98 -20.00
C GLY A 451 7.76 -5.18 -20.77
N TYR A 452 7.25 -5.47 -21.98
CA TYR A 452 7.82 -6.46 -22.90
C TYR A 452 9.32 -6.25 -23.13
N ASN A 453 9.77 -5.00 -23.26
CA ASN A 453 11.19 -4.70 -23.50
C ASN A 453 12.06 -5.12 -22.31
N VAL A 454 11.58 -4.90 -21.08
CA VAL A 454 12.25 -5.33 -19.86
C VAL A 454 12.35 -6.86 -19.83
N LEU A 455 11.23 -7.56 -20.05
CA LEU A 455 11.22 -9.03 -20.09
C LEU A 455 12.16 -9.58 -21.16
N LYS A 456 12.13 -9.00 -22.37
CA LYS A 456 13.02 -9.38 -23.48
C LYS A 456 14.49 -9.20 -23.10
N ASN A 457 14.85 -8.09 -22.47
CA ASN A 457 16.22 -7.81 -22.04
C ASN A 457 16.66 -8.75 -20.91
N VAL A 458 15.82 -8.99 -19.90
CA VAL A 458 16.10 -9.93 -18.80
C VAL A 458 16.34 -11.35 -19.34
N VAL A 459 15.49 -11.82 -20.24
CA VAL A 459 15.66 -13.14 -20.88
C VAL A 459 16.93 -13.16 -21.74
N GLY A 460 17.20 -12.10 -22.50
CA GLY A 460 18.41 -11.98 -23.31
C GLY A 460 19.71 -12.00 -22.49
N SER A 461 19.73 -11.29 -21.35
CA SER A 461 20.84 -11.29 -20.39
C SER A 461 21.07 -12.68 -19.81
N LYS A 462 20.01 -13.36 -19.34
CA LYS A 462 20.11 -14.74 -18.84
C LYS A 462 20.66 -15.72 -19.88
N LEU A 463 20.17 -15.64 -21.13
CA LEU A 463 20.67 -16.47 -22.22
C LEU A 463 22.14 -16.22 -22.55
N SER A 464 22.63 -15.01 -22.26
CA SER A 464 24.03 -14.60 -22.45
C SER A 464 24.92 -14.95 -21.24
N GLY A 465 24.36 -15.58 -20.19
CA GLY A 465 25.10 -15.96 -18.98
C GLY A 465 25.36 -14.82 -18.00
N THR A 466 24.70 -13.66 -18.17
CA THR A 466 24.77 -12.54 -17.23
C THR A 466 23.51 -12.50 -16.36
N ASP A 467 23.61 -11.89 -15.17
CA ASP A 467 22.45 -11.69 -14.31
C ASP A 467 21.34 -10.92 -15.05
N GLY A 468 20.12 -11.45 -14.97
CA GLY A 468 18.98 -10.95 -15.75
C GLY A 468 18.45 -9.61 -15.25
N LEU A 469 18.03 -9.58 -13.98
CA LEU A 469 17.51 -8.42 -13.27
C LEU A 469 18.19 -8.38 -11.90
N ASN A 470 18.84 -7.26 -11.57
CA ASN A 470 19.48 -7.10 -10.27
C ASN A 470 18.52 -6.39 -9.32
N ILE A 471 18.11 -7.06 -8.24
CA ILE A 471 17.19 -6.51 -7.23
C ILE A 471 17.94 -6.29 -5.92
N SER A 472 18.25 -5.02 -5.62
CA SER A 472 18.82 -4.62 -4.34
C SER A 472 17.74 -4.49 -3.27
N LYS A 473 17.94 -5.11 -2.10
CA LYS A 473 17.02 -4.97 -0.96
C LYS A 473 17.47 -3.84 -0.05
N ALA A 474 16.57 -2.90 0.24
CA ALA A 474 16.75 -1.84 1.22
C ALA A 474 16.09 -2.23 2.55
N THR A 475 16.69 -1.79 3.65
CA THR A 475 16.25 -2.08 5.02
C THR A 475 16.12 -0.78 5.81
N LEU A 476 14.90 -0.43 6.22
CA LEU A 476 14.67 0.69 7.12
C LEU A 476 14.96 0.26 8.56
N GLU A 477 16.00 0.82 9.15
CA GLU A 477 16.33 0.59 10.55
C GLU A 477 15.32 1.32 11.44
N THR A 478 14.77 0.59 12.40
CA THR A 478 13.70 1.08 13.29
C THR A 478 14.01 0.85 14.76
N TYR A 479 13.26 1.52 15.63
CA TYR A 479 13.27 1.34 17.08
C TYR A 479 11.85 1.44 17.63
N SER A 480 11.58 0.73 18.71
CA SER A 480 10.26 0.71 19.31
C SER A 480 9.93 2.01 20.05
N LEU A 481 8.71 2.49 19.86
CA LEU A 481 8.14 3.63 20.54
C LEU A 481 6.82 3.22 21.22
N ASN A 482 6.56 3.75 22.41
CA ASN A 482 5.26 3.67 23.07
C ASN A 482 4.63 5.07 23.07
N VAL A 483 4.00 5.45 21.97
CA VAL A 483 3.54 6.82 21.72
C VAL A 483 2.15 7.06 22.29
N TYR A 484 1.93 8.23 22.88
CA TYR A 484 0.58 8.67 23.22
C TYR A 484 -0.12 9.24 21.99
N VAL A 485 -1.37 8.83 21.77
CA VAL A 485 -2.23 9.32 20.70
C VAL A 485 -3.32 10.22 21.34
N PRO A 486 -3.17 11.56 21.27
CA PRO A 486 -4.08 12.49 21.95
C PRO A 486 -5.55 12.31 21.59
N GLN A 487 -5.83 11.90 20.34
CA GLN A 487 -7.19 11.75 19.82
C GLN A 487 -7.93 10.58 20.48
N SER A 488 -7.23 9.49 20.79
CA SER A 488 -7.80 8.29 21.43
C SER A 488 -7.62 8.30 22.96
N GLY A 489 -6.77 9.17 23.48
CA GLY A 489 -6.46 9.24 24.90
C GLY A 489 -5.68 8.02 25.43
N ARG A 490 -5.03 7.26 24.54
CA ARG A 490 -4.34 6.00 24.85
C ARG A 490 -2.91 6.00 24.30
N ASN A 491 -2.05 5.17 24.91
CA ASN A 491 -0.74 4.86 24.33
C ASN A 491 -0.88 3.69 23.33
N THR A 492 -0.07 3.72 22.28
CA THR A 492 0.09 2.62 21.34
C THR A 492 1.56 2.34 21.07
N SER A 493 1.89 1.09 20.75
CA SER A 493 3.17 0.76 20.16
C SER A 493 3.28 1.34 18.75
N ALA A 494 4.45 1.86 18.39
CA ALA A 494 4.80 2.27 17.03
C ALA A 494 6.29 2.01 16.78
N GLN A 495 6.74 2.14 15.54
CA GLN A 495 8.15 2.01 15.17
C GLN A 495 8.67 3.38 14.71
N GLY A 496 9.57 3.97 15.49
CA GLY A 496 10.39 5.08 15.00
C GLY A 496 11.44 4.56 14.02
N TYR A 497 12.00 5.43 13.19
CA TYR A 497 13.04 5.06 12.23
C TYR A 497 14.27 5.96 12.36
N TYR A 498 15.43 5.41 11.97
CA TYR A 498 16.68 6.15 11.89
C TYR A 498 16.72 6.96 10.58
N LEU A 499 16.93 8.26 10.69
CA LEU A 499 17.06 9.19 9.57
C LEU A 499 18.28 8.89 8.70
N SER A 500 19.40 8.43 9.28
CA SER A 500 20.56 7.99 8.49
C SER A 500 20.23 6.79 7.60
N SER A 501 19.46 5.83 8.13
CA SER A 501 18.93 4.70 7.36
C SER A 501 18.01 5.18 6.24
N LEU A 502 17.02 6.04 6.55
CA LEU A 502 16.11 6.57 5.55
C LEU A 502 16.84 7.35 4.45
N ASN A 503 17.81 8.19 4.80
CA ASN A 503 18.56 8.99 3.81
C ASN A 503 19.40 8.12 2.88
N ASP A 504 20.04 7.07 3.39
CA ASP A 504 20.78 6.09 2.59
C ASP A 504 19.86 5.34 1.61
N ILE A 505 18.67 4.97 2.06
CA ILE A 505 17.65 4.38 1.19
C ILE A 505 17.21 5.37 0.12
N LYS A 506 16.92 6.63 0.49
CA LYS A 506 16.50 7.69 -0.46
C LYS A 506 17.55 7.91 -1.54
N HIS A 507 18.83 7.97 -1.16
CA HIS A 507 19.95 8.06 -2.10
C HIS A 507 19.93 6.89 -3.09
N ALA A 508 19.85 5.64 -2.60
CA ALA A 508 19.84 4.46 -3.45
C ALA A 508 18.62 4.41 -4.42
N PHE A 509 17.44 4.85 -3.97
CA PHE A 509 16.27 5.02 -4.83
C PHE A 509 16.50 6.09 -5.90
N ASN A 510 17.08 7.24 -5.54
CA ASN A 510 17.38 8.32 -6.48
C ASN A 510 18.43 7.93 -7.53
N VAL A 511 19.39 7.06 -7.18
CA VAL A 511 20.34 6.48 -8.14
C VAL A 511 19.63 5.61 -9.18
N VAL A 512 18.75 4.69 -8.74
CA VAL A 512 17.96 3.85 -9.67
C VAL A 512 17.07 4.73 -10.56
N LEU A 513 16.50 5.81 -10.02
CA LEU A 513 15.66 6.76 -10.72
C LEU A 513 16.43 7.77 -11.61
N GLU A 514 17.75 7.64 -11.76
CA GLU A 514 18.61 8.57 -12.53
C GLU A 514 18.57 10.02 -12.02
N LYS A 515 18.14 10.26 -10.78
CA LYS A 515 18.11 11.59 -10.13
C LYS A 515 19.44 11.93 -9.47
N GLU A 516 20.18 10.92 -9.05
CA GLU A 516 21.51 11.05 -8.45
C GLU A 516 22.49 10.13 -9.17
N LYS A 517 23.78 10.47 -9.14
CA LYS A 517 24.83 9.67 -9.77
C LYS A 517 25.22 8.53 -8.83
N ASP A 518 25.43 7.35 -9.41
CA ASP A 518 26.01 6.21 -8.71
C ASP A 518 27.50 6.49 -8.43
N GLU A 519 27.88 6.50 -7.16
CA GLU A 519 29.28 6.59 -6.75
C GLU A 519 29.88 5.19 -6.71
N MET A 520 30.62 4.85 -7.76
CA MET A 520 31.31 3.55 -7.83
C MET A 520 32.24 3.37 -6.63
N VAL A 521 31.96 2.35 -5.81
CA VAL A 521 32.87 1.88 -4.77
C VAL A 521 34.09 1.24 -5.46
N LYS A 522 35.20 1.98 -5.52
CA LYS A 522 36.44 1.55 -6.20
C LYS A 522 37.35 0.66 -5.36
N THR A 523 36.99 0.42 -4.10
CA THR A 523 37.79 -0.31 -3.14
C THR A 523 36.97 -1.43 -2.53
N PHE A 524 37.47 -2.66 -2.62
CA PHE A 524 36.83 -3.84 -2.03
C PHE A 524 37.77 -4.43 -0.97
N SER A 525 37.23 -4.73 0.21
CA SER A 525 37.92 -5.43 1.28
C SER A 525 37.03 -6.57 1.78
N PHE A 526 37.61 -7.75 1.97
CA PHE A 526 36.91 -8.89 2.53
C PHE A 526 37.78 -9.59 3.57
N SER A 527 37.15 -10.28 4.52
CA SER A 527 37.79 -11.13 5.50
C SER A 527 37.35 -12.58 5.26
N VAL A 528 38.28 -13.52 5.33
CA VAL A 528 37.95 -14.96 5.26
C VAL A 528 37.21 -15.46 6.50
N ASN A 529 37.27 -14.71 7.60
CA ASN A 529 36.65 -15.07 8.87
C ASN A 529 35.27 -14.42 9.05
N GLU A 530 34.87 -13.53 8.14
CA GLU A 530 33.57 -12.85 8.19
C GLU A 530 32.76 -13.26 6.96
N THR A 531 31.51 -13.65 7.18
CA THR A 531 30.59 -13.92 6.07
C THR A 531 30.35 -12.61 5.33
N TYR A 532 30.67 -12.59 4.04
CA TYR A 532 30.38 -11.43 3.20
C TYR A 532 28.87 -11.21 3.12
N GLU A 533 28.41 -10.06 3.59
CA GLU A 533 27.04 -9.61 3.40
C GLU A 533 26.96 -8.64 2.22
N LEU A 534 26.03 -8.90 1.30
CA LEU A 534 25.71 -7.94 0.25
C LEU A 534 25.23 -6.63 0.86
N TYR A 535 25.74 -5.51 0.33
CA TYR A 535 25.30 -4.18 0.70
C TYR A 535 23.78 -4.05 0.54
N SER A 536 23.12 -3.58 1.58
CA SER A 536 21.68 -3.32 1.63
C SER A 536 21.48 -1.88 2.09
N PRO A 537 20.98 -0.97 1.23
CA PRO A 537 20.76 0.43 1.59
C PRO A 537 19.97 0.56 2.90
N GLY A 538 20.45 1.41 3.79
CA GLY A 538 19.86 1.66 5.11
C GLY A 538 20.25 0.66 6.20
N LYS A 539 20.71 -0.56 5.88
CA LYS A 539 21.06 -1.59 6.86
C LYS A 539 22.25 -1.16 7.73
N GLY A 540 22.12 -1.30 9.04
CA GLY A 540 23.16 -0.96 10.02
C GLY A 540 23.39 0.54 10.24
N LYS A 541 22.65 1.42 9.55
CA LYS A 541 22.74 2.87 9.69
C LYS A 541 21.91 3.34 10.89
N ARG A 542 22.57 3.49 12.04
CA ARG A 542 21.97 3.94 13.31
C ARG A 542 22.84 5.02 13.97
N THR A 543 23.33 5.97 13.18
CA THR A 543 24.36 6.94 13.62
C THR A 543 23.86 7.95 14.65
N GLU A 544 22.57 8.27 14.60
CA GLU A 544 21.88 9.19 15.48
C GLU A 544 21.16 8.46 16.62
N LYS A 545 20.84 9.20 17.69
CA LYS A 545 19.98 8.69 18.76
C LYS A 545 18.60 8.36 18.22
N SER A 546 17.99 7.30 18.75
CA SER A 546 16.56 7.04 18.56
C SER A 546 15.75 8.25 19.02
N GLY A 547 14.65 8.53 18.34
CA GLY A 547 13.73 9.60 18.70
C GLY A 547 13.29 9.48 20.16
N GLU A 548 13.33 10.60 20.87
CA GLU A 548 12.93 10.69 22.27
C GLU A 548 11.45 11.08 22.38
N LEU A 549 10.80 10.60 23.43
CA LEU A 549 9.43 10.98 23.77
C LEU A 549 9.44 12.07 24.84
N LEU A 550 8.45 12.95 24.81
CA LEU A 550 8.31 14.07 25.74
C LEU A 550 8.20 13.53 27.17
N PRO A 551 9.07 13.94 28.10
CA PRO A 551 8.97 13.52 29.48
C PRO A 551 7.78 14.19 30.18
N SER A 552 7.40 13.65 31.33
CA SER A 552 6.53 14.38 32.26
C SER A 552 7.34 15.47 32.97
N PHE A 553 6.86 16.71 32.88
CA PHE A 553 7.31 17.83 33.70
C PHE A 553 6.44 18.04 34.94
N VAL A 554 5.35 17.29 35.10
CA VAL A 554 4.54 17.34 36.33
C VAL A 554 5.41 17.05 37.54
N GLY A 555 5.44 17.97 38.51
CA GLY A 555 6.28 17.93 39.70
C GLY A 555 7.71 18.46 39.52
N LYS A 556 8.07 18.94 38.33
CA LYS A 556 9.36 19.57 38.02
C LYS A 556 9.29 21.10 38.07
N THR A 557 10.47 21.71 38.06
CA THR A 557 10.62 23.17 37.96
C THR A 557 10.48 23.66 36.52
N VAL A 558 10.21 24.96 36.36
CA VAL A 558 10.16 25.62 35.05
C VAL A 558 11.53 25.59 34.37
N ASP A 559 12.61 25.70 35.14
CA ASP A 559 13.96 25.68 34.61
C ASP A 559 14.31 24.34 33.97
N GLU A 560 13.93 23.22 34.60
CA GLU A 560 14.07 21.88 34.00
C GLU A 560 13.30 21.74 32.69
N ALA A 561 12.08 22.29 32.62
CA ALA A 561 11.30 22.30 31.38
C ALA A 561 11.94 23.19 30.31
N LYS A 562 12.51 24.33 30.71
CA LYS A 562 13.17 25.29 29.82
C LYS A 562 14.46 24.73 29.24
N GLU A 563 15.29 24.07 30.04
CA GLU A 563 16.51 23.38 29.57
C GLU A 563 16.18 22.33 28.52
N PHE A 564 15.18 21.48 28.77
CA PHE A 564 14.72 20.49 27.80
C PHE A 564 14.20 21.14 26.52
N CYS A 565 13.34 22.16 26.63
CA CYS A 565 12.79 22.83 25.46
C CYS A 565 13.87 23.51 24.62
N ASN A 566 14.89 24.11 25.24
CA ASN A 566 16.03 24.69 24.53
C ASN A 566 16.86 23.64 23.79
N GLN A 567 17.08 22.46 24.38
CA GLN A 567 17.80 21.36 23.73
C GLN A 567 17.11 20.90 22.44
N TYR A 568 15.78 20.90 22.42
CA TYR A 568 14.96 20.43 21.30
C TYR A 568 14.35 21.54 20.44
N ASN A 569 14.73 22.80 20.69
CA ASN A 569 14.23 23.97 19.99
C ASN A 569 12.68 24.08 20.02
N ILE A 570 12.09 23.78 21.18
CA ILE A 570 10.65 23.88 21.47
C ILE A 570 10.38 25.23 22.12
N SER A 571 9.34 25.94 21.68
CA SER A 571 8.91 27.20 22.32
C SER A 571 8.19 26.91 23.63
N LEU A 572 8.70 27.40 24.77
CA LEU A 572 8.10 27.18 26.08
C LEU A 572 7.24 28.37 26.54
N ASN A 573 5.95 28.13 26.77
CA ASN A 573 5.03 29.06 27.42
C ASN A 573 4.78 28.65 28.86
N VAL A 574 4.71 29.63 29.76
CA VAL A 574 4.50 29.39 31.19
C VAL A 574 3.22 30.10 31.62
N LYS A 575 2.30 29.36 32.25
CA LYS A 575 1.05 29.91 32.80
C LYS A 575 0.90 29.52 34.25
N TYR A 576 0.56 30.47 35.12
CA TYR A 576 0.19 30.19 36.50
C TYR A 576 -1.30 29.88 36.57
N VAL A 577 -1.66 28.84 37.33
CA VAL A 577 -3.05 28.40 37.45
C VAL A 577 -3.49 28.36 38.92
N ASP A 578 -4.64 28.96 39.17
CA ASP A 578 -5.29 28.98 40.48
C ASP A 578 -6.13 27.70 40.70
N PRO A 579 -6.52 27.38 41.95
CA PRO A 579 -7.25 26.15 42.29
C PRO A 579 -8.56 25.89 41.52
N GLU A 580 -9.13 26.92 40.90
CA GLU A 580 -10.38 26.85 40.12
C GLU A 580 -10.15 26.48 38.65
N SER A 581 -8.89 26.45 38.19
CA SER A 581 -8.52 26.07 36.83
C SER A 581 -8.62 24.55 36.61
N GLU A 582 -9.11 24.14 35.44
CA GLU A 582 -9.10 22.72 35.01
C GLU A 582 -7.69 22.13 34.89
N PHE A 583 -6.66 22.98 34.75
CA PHE A 583 -5.26 22.57 34.67
C PHE A 583 -4.56 22.52 36.04
N TYR A 584 -5.27 22.87 37.12
CA TYR A 584 -4.71 22.86 38.47
C TYR A 584 -4.54 21.44 39.00
N ASN A 585 -3.36 21.14 39.53
CA ASN A 585 -3.05 19.83 40.11
C ASN A 585 -2.84 19.96 41.62
N LYS A 586 -3.88 19.60 42.40
CA LYS A 586 -3.87 19.63 43.87
C LYS A 586 -2.83 18.71 44.52
N SER A 587 -2.29 17.75 43.76
CA SER A 587 -1.31 16.78 44.25
C SER A 587 0.14 17.24 44.03
N VAL A 588 0.34 18.42 43.47
CA VAL A 588 1.66 19.00 43.17
C VAL A 588 1.87 20.26 44.01
N ASN A 589 3.09 20.46 44.51
CA ASN A 589 3.42 21.61 45.35
C ASN A 589 3.34 22.93 44.57
N VAL A 590 2.98 24.00 45.27
CA VAL A 590 2.96 25.37 44.75
C VAL A 590 4.34 25.74 44.20
N GLY A 591 4.37 26.41 43.04
CA GLY A 591 5.59 26.81 42.34
C GLY A 591 6.17 25.72 41.42
N LEU A 592 5.64 24.49 41.45
CA LEU A 592 6.01 23.43 40.52
C LEU A 592 4.98 23.29 39.39
N ILE A 593 5.40 22.66 38.30
CA ILE A 593 4.54 22.37 37.15
C ILE A 593 3.49 21.33 37.57
N GLY A 594 2.22 21.73 37.56
CA GLY A 594 1.09 20.85 37.85
C GLY A 594 0.56 20.10 36.64
N ASN A 595 0.70 20.71 35.45
CA ASN A 595 0.21 20.15 34.18
C ASN A 595 1.03 20.67 32.98
N GLN A 596 0.90 20.01 31.84
CA GLN A 596 1.53 20.37 30.57
C GLN A 596 0.53 20.20 29.42
N SER A 597 0.57 21.12 28.45
CA SER A 597 -0.35 21.14 27.29
C SER A 597 -0.17 19.99 26.32
N VAL A 598 1.04 19.40 26.26
CA VAL A 598 1.33 18.22 25.44
C VAL A 598 1.56 17.05 26.37
N HIS A 599 0.82 15.96 26.17
CA HIS A 599 0.97 14.77 27.00
C HIS A 599 2.40 14.22 26.94
N LYS A 600 2.86 13.62 28.04
CA LYS A 600 4.11 12.84 28.03
C LYS A 600 4.03 11.74 26.97
N ASP A 601 5.13 11.16 26.54
CA ASP A 601 5.12 10.08 25.55
C ASP A 601 4.73 10.52 24.10
N VAL A 602 4.57 11.82 23.82
CA VAL A 602 4.48 12.36 22.45
C VAL A 602 5.89 12.51 21.87
N LEU A 603 6.10 12.19 20.59
CA LEU A 603 7.42 12.29 19.95
C LEU A 603 7.94 13.73 20.00
N VAL A 604 9.15 13.93 20.53
CA VAL A 604 9.70 15.28 20.75
C VAL A 604 9.81 16.07 19.45
N ASN A 605 10.24 15.42 18.37
CA ASN A 605 10.40 16.06 17.06
C ASN A 605 9.09 16.52 16.41
N SER A 606 7.92 16.09 16.91
CA SER A 606 6.63 16.59 16.42
C SER A 606 6.11 17.82 17.18
N ILE A 607 6.85 18.32 18.18
CA ILE A 607 6.42 19.40 19.06
C ILE A 607 7.18 20.67 18.70
N SER A 608 6.46 21.75 18.37
CA SER A 608 7.04 23.08 18.14
C SER A 608 6.85 24.03 19.33
N GLU A 609 5.85 23.78 20.17
CA GLU A 609 5.47 24.62 21.31
C GLU A 609 4.96 23.76 22.47
N LEU A 610 5.33 24.13 23.70
CA LEU A 610 4.90 23.50 24.94
C LEU A 610 4.45 24.59 25.91
N THR A 611 3.21 24.54 26.37
CA THR A 611 2.74 25.30 27.54
C THR A 611 2.81 24.44 28.80
N VAL A 612 3.41 24.96 29.88
CA VAL A 612 3.40 24.36 31.22
C VAL A 612 2.55 25.20 32.18
N TYR A 613 1.81 24.53 33.05
CA TYR A 613 0.90 25.15 34.00
C TYR A 613 1.44 24.99 35.42
N ILE A 614 1.78 26.10 36.08
CA ILE A 614 2.36 26.14 37.42
C ILE A 614 1.26 26.23 38.47
N VAL A 615 1.32 25.37 39.48
CA VAL A 615 0.41 25.40 40.63
C VAL A 615 0.66 26.69 41.42
N ASN A 616 -0.34 27.57 41.48
CA ASN A 616 -0.30 28.78 42.29
C ASN A 616 -1.02 28.58 43.64
N SER A 617 -0.65 29.36 44.66
CA SER A 617 -1.45 29.43 45.89
C SER A 617 -2.52 30.51 45.74
N LYS A 618 -3.75 30.21 46.16
CA LYS A 618 -4.83 31.21 46.28
C LYS A 618 -4.34 32.30 47.25
N VAL A 619 -4.00 33.49 46.77
CA VAL A 619 -3.79 34.65 47.63
C VAL A 619 -5.17 35.26 47.87
N GLU A 620 -5.83 34.89 48.97
CA GLU A 620 -6.89 35.73 49.53
C GLU A 620 -6.23 36.93 50.22
N GLU A 621 -6.08 38.05 49.50
CA GLU A 621 -5.92 39.34 50.17
C GLU A 621 -7.25 39.71 50.84
N LYS A 622 -7.45 39.26 52.09
CA LYS A 622 -8.38 39.93 52.99
C LYS A 622 -7.72 41.20 53.49
N SER A 623 -8.07 42.32 52.85
CA SER A 623 -7.90 43.65 53.42
C SER A 623 -8.75 43.76 54.69
N ASN A 624 -8.13 43.50 55.84
CA ASN A 624 -8.66 43.93 57.13
C ASN A 624 -8.45 45.44 57.26
N ASN A 625 -9.36 46.23 56.71
CA ASN A 625 -9.60 47.59 57.20
C ASN A 625 -10.59 47.49 58.38
N SER A 626 -10.06 47.27 59.58
CA SER A 626 -10.72 47.68 60.81
C SER A 626 -10.18 49.06 61.18
N THR A 627 -10.92 50.10 60.81
CA THR A 627 -10.87 51.40 61.47
C THR A 627 -11.23 51.20 62.94
N ASP A 628 -10.27 51.47 63.82
CA ASP A 628 -10.56 51.88 65.18
C ASP A 628 -9.74 53.13 65.49
N ASP A 629 -10.46 54.22 65.66
CA ASP A 629 -9.98 55.50 66.14
C ASP A 629 -9.52 55.35 67.60
N ASN A 630 -8.31 55.79 67.93
CA ASN A 630 -8.12 56.67 69.09
C ASN A 630 -6.78 57.41 69.06
N LYS A 631 -6.91 58.72 69.26
CA LYS A 631 -5.90 59.74 69.44
C LYS A 631 -5.16 59.56 70.78
N ASP A 632 -3.85 59.79 70.84
CA ASP A 632 -3.26 61.10 71.18
C ASP A 632 -1.77 60.97 71.54
N ASN A 633 -1.04 62.03 71.12
CA ASN A 633 0.13 62.65 71.73
C ASN A 633 1.56 62.06 71.60
N ASP A 634 2.35 62.89 70.91
CA ASP A 634 3.60 63.52 71.35
C ASP A 634 4.98 62.90 71.05
N LEU A 635 5.68 63.66 70.20
CA LEU A 635 7.06 64.16 70.35
C LEU A 635 8.26 63.22 70.15
N LYS A 636 8.95 63.56 69.04
CA LYS A 636 10.39 63.84 68.89
C LYS A 636 11.41 62.70 68.80
N SER A 637 12.12 62.82 67.66
CA SER A 637 13.52 62.58 67.33
C SER A 637 14.51 62.17 68.44
N ASP A 638 15.42 61.27 68.08
CA ASP A 638 16.87 61.53 67.88
C ASP A 638 17.51 60.14 67.62
N GLU A 639 18.02 59.89 66.41
CA GLU A 639 19.45 59.93 66.07
C GLU A 639 20.36 59.16 67.05
N ASP A 640 20.90 58.07 66.52
CA ASP A 640 22.22 57.46 66.77
C ASP A 640 22.93 57.80 68.07
N ILE A 641 23.30 56.77 68.85
CA ILE A 641 24.66 56.64 69.42
C ILE A 641 24.87 55.31 70.18
N ILE A 642 25.77 54.49 69.60
CA ILE A 642 26.87 53.75 70.27
C ILE A 642 26.56 52.45 71.04
N LYS A 643 26.87 51.34 70.35
CA LYS A 643 27.82 50.27 70.71
C LYS A 643 28.21 50.07 72.18
N ASP A 644 28.01 48.82 72.61
CA ASP A 644 28.82 48.01 73.52
C ASP A 644 29.12 48.56 74.92
N MET A 645 28.38 48.07 75.93
CA MET A 645 28.98 47.56 77.17
C MET A 645 28.11 46.47 77.83
N LEU A 646 28.52 45.21 77.63
CA LEU A 646 28.73 44.18 78.65
C LEU A 646 27.53 43.64 79.46
N ASN A 647 26.98 42.51 79.02
CA ASN A 647 27.19 41.20 79.67
C ASN A 647 26.67 40.03 78.81
#